data_AF-A0A916WGF2-F1
#
_entry.id   AF-A0A916WGF2-F1
#
_cell.length_a   1.000
_cell.length_b   1.000
_cell.length_c   1.000
_cell.angle_alpha   90.00
_cell.angle_beta   90.00
_cell.angle_gamma   90.00
#
_symmetry.space_group_name_H-M   'P 1'
#
loop_
_entity.id
_entity.type
_entity.pdbx_description
1 polymer ?
#
loop_
_entity_poly.entity_id
_entity_poly.type
_entity_poly.pdbx_seq_one_letter_code
_entity_poly.pdbx_strand_id
1 'polypeptide(L)'
;MSADAAFADYKLNILHNNDWHSRIESINKYDSTCSTEEEAKNECFGGAARLKAAIDSRRGALKDENVLLLNAGDNFQGSLFYTTYKGAAEAEFMNLMKFDAMTIGNHEFDDGEDGLATFIGKTDFPVVSANVRTDVKSAIKDKIKPYLIKEVGGTKIAIVGAVTNDTAELASPGPNVGIEDDVKAITSAVEEVTKQGVDKVIALTHVGYARDIAAIAKIPGVDVVVGGHSHTLLSNTDSTAEGPYPTFVENPGGYSVPVVQARSYGKYLGEIAVTFDDKGKPLSAKGDPVLIDSSIKPDEAVLARVKELGKPIEELKAKVISSTVGPIEGGREVCRVAECTMGNLVADAMLDRVKSQGIAIAIMNGGGLRASIDAGDISMGEVLTVLPFQNTLATFQLKGADVKAALENGVSQVTEGGGRFPQVAGLKFSFDKSKPVGERVADIQVQDGNSWKPLDTKATYGVVSNNFMRGGGDGYKIFATAAANAYDYGPGLDQVVADYLAKNRSYKPYLDGRIKAVATQVAAKAPEPTTTGTIKPAQKAAPAEPVNPAKSMEAAKTMAAAKPAEEVKKPAKPDAAKATTPAKPAEAAKPAKPVQTIKAKPVEAAKPMKPAATVAKPATAAKPAQTVKAKPATPAKPAQAAKAKPMEPAKPAKTLAAAKPAKPAKPAASVKPAKTAVIVRKKQAETRKPVTPVKQAVVAKKAAPKQIAKAKQDTKQKPAKPQTLAQLLAKPAKPKKPVVKKVHLIKAGDTYWDLAKRYYGDATDWPKLHKANKYAPRRLPIGVKLSIPA
;
A
#
# COMPACT_ATOMS: atom_id res chain seq x y z
N MET A 1 19.90 22.79 48.17
CA MET A 1 18.99 22.96 47.03
C MET A 1 19.64 23.95 46.08
N SER A 2 20.21 23.47 44.97
CA SER A 2 20.45 24.36 43.82
C SER A 2 19.10 24.58 43.15
N ALA A 3 18.82 25.82 42.75
CA ALA A 3 17.78 26.06 41.75
C ALA A 3 18.43 25.82 40.39
N ASP A 4 18.23 24.64 39.82
CA ASP A 4 18.56 24.43 38.41
C ASP A 4 17.75 25.43 37.59
N ALA A 5 18.42 26.14 36.68
CA ALA A 5 17.76 27.08 35.80
C ALA A 5 16.93 26.29 34.79
N ALA A 6 15.61 26.32 34.95
CA ALA A 6 14.69 25.75 33.96
C ALA A 6 14.96 26.42 32.60
N PHE A 7 15.32 25.61 31.60
CA PHE A 7 15.38 26.09 30.24
C PHE A 7 13.97 26.21 29.67
N ALA A 8 13.84 26.79 28.48
CA ALA A 8 12.55 26.90 27.81
C ALA A 8 12.31 25.62 26.99
N ASP A 9 11.14 24.98 27.19
CA ASP A 9 10.71 23.76 26.50
C ASP A 9 11.11 23.74 25.02
N TYR A 10 11.88 22.73 24.60
CA TYR A 10 12.37 22.65 23.23
C TYR A 10 11.26 22.13 22.29
N LYS A 11 10.64 23.04 21.53
CA LYS A 11 9.70 22.67 20.45
C LYS A 11 10.47 22.34 19.16
N LEU A 12 10.10 21.22 18.53
CA LEU A 12 10.55 20.76 17.22
C LEU A 12 9.34 20.47 16.33
N ASN A 13 9.36 20.90 15.08
CA ASN A 13 8.37 20.51 14.08
C ASN A 13 9.01 19.51 13.11
N ILE A 14 8.39 18.35 12.94
CA ILE A 14 8.81 17.32 11.99
C ILE A 14 7.78 17.28 10.87
N LEU A 15 8.20 17.73 9.69
CA LEU A 15 7.54 17.42 8.43
C LEU A 15 8.03 16.06 7.95
N HIS A 16 7.17 15.22 7.39
CA HIS A 16 7.59 13.93 6.85
C HIS A 16 6.72 13.40 5.71
N ASN A 17 7.32 12.54 4.90
CA ASN A 17 6.61 11.64 3.99
C ASN A 17 7.24 10.25 4.02
N ASN A 18 6.49 9.28 3.51
CA ASN A 18 6.86 7.88 3.46
C ASN A 18 6.20 7.24 2.22
N ASP A 19 6.77 6.15 1.71
CA ASP A 19 6.15 5.28 0.70
C ASP A 19 5.73 6.07 -0.55
N TRP A 20 6.62 6.95 -1.03
CA TRP A 20 6.33 7.87 -2.14
C TRP A 20 6.20 7.17 -3.49
N HIS A 21 6.85 6.01 -3.68
CA HIS A 21 6.74 5.12 -4.85
C HIS A 21 6.66 5.84 -6.21
N SER A 22 7.67 6.66 -6.50
CA SER A 22 7.83 7.34 -7.78
C SER A 22 6.59 8.13 -8.25
N ARG A 23 5.74 8.60 -7.32
CA ARG A 23 4.57 9.45 -7.59
C ARG A 23 5.01 10.90 -7.82
N ILE A 24 5.84 11.06 -8.84
CA ILE A 24 6.39 12.30 -9.35
C ILE A 24 5.30 13.10 -10.06
N GLU A 25 4.47 12.42 -10.85
CA GLU A 25 3.17 12.93 -11.29
C GLU A 25 2.14 12.87 -10.15
N SER A 26 1.08 13.67 -10.26
CA SER A 26 -0.05 13.60 -9.34
C SER A 26 -0.83 12.29 -9.51
N ILE A 27 -1.58 11.93 -8.46
CA ILE A 27 -2.44 10.73 -8.43
C ILE A 27 -3.91 11.11 -8.33
N ASN A 28 -4.80 10.27 -8.86
CA ASN A 28 -6.23 10.42 -8.66
C ASN A 28 -6.69 9.80 -7.32
N LYS A 29 -8.01 9.82 -7.08
CA LYS A 29 -8.62 9.21 -5.87
C LYS A 29 -8.41 7.69 -5.73
N TYR A 30 -7.94 7.01 -6.77
CA TYR A 30 -7.59 5.58 -6.77
C TYR A 30 -6.08 5.34 -6.65
N ASP A 31 -5.31 6.38 -6.29
CA ASP A 31 -3.86 6.36 -6.06
C ASP A 31 -3.03 5.94 -7.29
N SER A 32 -3.63 6.05 -8.49
CA SER A 32 -3.01 5.86 -9.80
C SER A 32 -2.66 7.23 -10.43
N THR A 33 -1.71 7.30 -11.37
CA THR A 33 -1.36 8.55 -12.08
C THR A 33 -2.62 9.27 -12.59
N CYS A 34 -2.72 10.57 -12.32
CA CYS A 34 -3.90 11.37 -12.65
C CYS A 34 -3.95 11.74 -14.15
N SER A 35 -5.13 11.67 -14.75
CA SER A 35 -5.37 12.14 -16.13
C SER A 35 -5.43 13.66 -16.23
N THR A 36 -5.24 14.19 -17.45
CA THR A 36 -5.45 15.62 -17.77
C THR A 36 -6.88 16.08 -17.45
N GLU A 37 -7.85 15.17 -17.58
CA GLU A 37 -9.27 15.43 -17.35
C GLU A 37 -9.62 15.42 -15.85
N GLU A 38 -8.90 14.66 -15.03
CA GLU A 38 -9.01 14.71 -13.57
C GLU A 38 -8.31 15.95 -13.00
N GLU A 39 -7.15 16.35 -13.53
CA GLU A 39 -6.48 17.61 -13.15
C GLU A 39 -7.39 18.81 -13.46
N ALA A 40 -7.99 18.86 -14.65
CA ALA A 40 -8.93 19.92 -15.04
C ALA A 40 -10.20 19.97 -14.16
N LYS A 41 -10.57 18.86 -13.50
CA LYS A 41 -11.69 18.79 -12.54
C LYS A 41 -11.27 19.01 -11.09
N ASN A 42 -9.97 19.17 -10.81
CA ASN A 42 -9.40 19.24 -9.47
C ASN A 42 -9.57 17.95 -8.64
N GLU A 43 -9.61 16.77 -9.29
CA GLU A 43 -9.76 15.43 -8.66
C GLU A 43 -8.41 14.76 -8.31
N CYS A 44 -7.30 15.50 -8.40
CA CYS A 44 -5.93 14.99 -8.22
C CYS A 44 -5.26 15.42 -6.92
N PHE A 45 -4.32 14.59 -6.47
CA PHE A 45 -3.58 14.71 -5.22
C PHE A 45 -2.07 14.49 -5.45
N GLY A 46 -1.24 14.89 -4.49
CA GLY A 46 0.20 14.61 -4.49
C GLY A 46 0.94 15.12 -5.74
N GLY A 47 1.96 14.36 -6.15
CA GLY A 47 2.90 14.74 -7.20
C GLY A 47 4.01 15.66 -6.68
N ALA A 48 5.21 15.53 -7.24
CA ALA A 48 6.41 16.26 -6.80
C ALA A 48 6.19 17.78 -6.72
N ALA A 49 5.47 18.34 -7.69
CA ALA A 49 5.25 19.78 -7.79
C ALA A 49 4.33 20.33 -6.68
N ARG A 50 3.29 19.61 -6.25
CA ARG A 50 2.45 20.02 -5.11
C ARG A 50 3.15 19.74 -3.79
N LEU A 51 3.78 18.58 -3.64
CA LEU A 51 4.47 18.19 -2.40
C LEU A 51 5.61 19.18 -2.07
N LYS A 52 6.41 19.56 -3.07
CA LYS A 52 7.47 20.60 -2.92
C LYS A 52 6.87 21.96 -2.54
N ALA A 53 5.79 22.40 -3.19
CA ALA A 53 5.12 23.65 -2.86
C ALA A 53 4.52 23.66 -1.43
N ALA A 54 3.97 22.52 -0.99
CA ALA A 54 3.48 22.33 0.37
C ALA A 54 4.63 22.42 1.39
N ILE A 55 5.73 21.69 1.16
CA ILE A 55 6.94 21.70 2.00
C ILE A 55 7.49 23.12 2.16
N ASP A 56 7.65 23.86 1.06
CA ASP A 56 8.11 25.26 1.09
C ASP A 56 7.11 26.16 1.85
N SER A 57 5.80 25.97 1.67
CA SER A 57 4.78 26.74 2.39
C SER A 57 4.76 26.44 3.90
N ARG A 58 4.97 25.18 4.32
CA ARG A 58 5.01 24.81 5.75
C ARG A 58 6.32 25.29 6.39
N ARG A 59 7.47 25.11 5.73
CA ARG A 59 8.74 25.70 6.17
C ARG A 59 8.70 27.22 6.24
N GLY A 60 8.02 27.89 5.31
CA GLY A 60 7.82 29.34 5.33
C GLY A 60 6.95 29.82 6.50
N ALA A 61 5.94 29.04 6.90
CA ALA A 61 5.12 29.30 8.08
C ALA A 61 5.85 29.02 9.41
N LEU A 62 6.79 28.08 9.40
CA LEU A 62 7.59 27.65 10.56
C LEU A 62 9.02 28.24 10.57
N LYS A 63 9.28 29.29 9.78
CA LYS A 63 10.64 29.84 9.52
C LYS A 63 11.40 30.31 10.76
N ASP A 64 10.67 30.70 11.82
CA ASP A 64 11.20 31.22 13.08
C ASP A 64 11.18 30.12 14.18
N GLU A 65 10.93 28.86 13.79
CA GLU A 65 10.88 27.68 14.65
C GLU A 65 11.90 26.60 14.21
N ASN A 66 12.10 25.60 15.06
CA ASN A 66 12.90 24.41 14.72
C ASN A 66 12.11 23.49 13.78
N VAL A 67 12.69 23.13 12.64
CA VAL A 67 12.04 22.27 11.63
C VAL A 67 13.01 21.20 11.13
N LEU A 68 12.51 19.97 10.95
CA LEU A 68 13.12 18.90 10.16
C LEU A 68 12.12 18.41 9.10
N LEU A 69 12.62 18.04 7.92
CA LEU A 69 11.88 17.30 6.89
C LEU A 69 12.51 15.91 6.71
N LEU A 70 11.78 14.85 7.09
CA LEU A 70 12.28 13.48 7.06
C LEU A 70 11.55 12.62 6.01
N ASN A 71 12.25 11.65 5.44
CA ASN A 71 11.66 10.66 4.54
C ASN A 71 11.82 9.23 5.12
N ALA A 72 10.71 8.51 5.26
CA ALA A 72 10.69 7.17 5.86
C ALA A 72 10.78 6.01 4.85
N GLY A 73 11.49 6.19 3.74
CA GLY A 73 11.78 5.15 2.74
C GLY A 73 10.70 4.93 1.67
N ASP A 74 11.01 4.02 0.74
CA ASP A 74 10.21 3.60 -0.41
C ASP A 74 9.78 4.76 -1.32
N ASN A 75 10.79 5.45 -1.86
CA ASN A 75 10.64 6.40 -2.96
C ASN A 75 10.75 5.69 -4.32
N PHE A 76 11.41 4.54 -4.35
CA PHE A 76 11.56 3.66 -5.51
C PHE A 76 10.26 2.90 -5.85
N GLN A 77 10.27 2.31 -7.05
CA GLN A 77 9.17 1.51 -7.61
C GLN A 77 7.85 2.30 -7.82
N GLY A 78 6.84 1.66 -8.40
CA GLY A 78 5.45 2.14 -8.39
C GLY A 78 5.06 3.13 -9.50
N SER A 79 6.00 3.58 -10.34
CA SER A 79 5.64 4.27 -11.59
C SER A 79 6.59 4.01 -12.77
N LEU A 80 6.19 4.49 -13.94
CA LEU A 80 7.01 4.49 -15.15
C LEU A 80 8.22 5.44 -15.04
N PHE A 81 8.20 6.44 -14.15
CA PHE A 81 9.37 7.28 -13.89
C PHE A 81 10.50 6.43 -13.29
N TYR A 82 10.22 5.64 -12.24
CA TYR A 82 11.23 4.72 -11.70
C TYR A 82 11.72 3.71 -12.74
N THR A 83 10.80 3.17 -13.54
CA THR A 83 11.13 2.23 -14.63
C THR A 83 12.07 2.84 -15.67
N THR A 84 11.91 4.13 -15.97
CA THR A 84 12.66 4.87 -17.01
C THR A 84 13.96 5.49 -16.48
N TYR A 85 13.95 5.99 -15.24
CA TYR A 85 15.00 6.84 -14.67
C TYR A 85 15.75 6.22 -13.49
N LYS A 86 15.28 5.08 -12.94
CA LYS A 86 16.00 4.24 -11.97
C LYS A 86 16.59 5.03 -10.79
N GLY A 87 15.71 5.70 -10.05
CA GLY A 87 16.04 6.55 -8.90
C GLY A 87 16.57 7.94 -9.27
N ALA A 88 16.95 8.21 -10.53
CA ALA A 88 17.56 9.49 -10.89
C ALA A 88 16.59 10.67 -10.88
N ALA A 89 15.31 10.45 -11.20
CA ALA A 89 14.28 11.49 -11.15
C ALA A 89 13.82 11.71 -9.69
N GLU A 90 13.69 10.63 -8.93
CA GLU A 90 13.38 10.61 -7.51
C GLU A 90 14.40 11.45 -6.73
N ALA A 91 15.71 11.21 -6.94
CA ALA A 91 16.78 12.00 -6.33
C ALA A 91 16.70 13.48 -6.71
N GLU A 92 16.45 13.81 -7.99
CA GLU A 92 16.35 15.20 -8.45
C GLU A 92 15.23 15.96 -7.71
N PHE A 93 14.04 15.36 -7.61
CA PHE A 93 12.91 15.99 -6.93
C PHE A 93 13.06 16.01 -5.40
N MET A 94 13.66 14.99 -4.79
CA MET A 94 13.94 14.99 -3.35
C MET A 94 15.00 16.03 -2.96
N ASN A 95 16.02 16.27 -3.79
CA ASN A 95 16.98 17.36 -3.60
C ASN A 95 16.29 18.73 -3.70
N LEU A 96 15.35 18.90 -4.64
CA LEU A 96 14.55 20.13 -4.76
C LEU A 96 13.61 20.36 -3.57
N MET A 97 13.12 19.30 -2.93
CA MET A 97 12.39 19.35 -1.65
C MET A 97 13.31 19.57 -0.43
N LYS A 98 14.62 19.31 -0.56
CA LYS A 98 15.66 19.47 0.47
C LYS A 98 15.33 18.68 1.74
N PHE A 99 15.30 17.36 1.65
CA PHE A 99 15.17 16.51 2.84
C PHE A 99 16.34 16.72 3.82
N ASP A 100 16.06 16.60 5.12
CA ASP A 100 17.05 16.76 6.18
C ASP A 100 17.73 15.42 6.55
N ALA A 101 17.02 14.30 6.36
CA ALA A 101 17.52 12.93 6.34
C ALA A 101 16.48 11.98 5.69
N MET A 102 16.94 10.81 5.24
CA MET A 102 16.11 9.71 4.72
C MET A 102 16.50 8.38 5.37
N THR A 103 15.53 7.50 5.70
CA THR A 103 15.82 6.06 5.90
C THR A 103 15.57 5.28 4.62
N ILE A 104 16.14 4.08 4.55
CA ILE A 104 15.98 3.16 3.43
C ILE A 104 14.69 2.35 3.63
N GLY A 105 13.88 2.22 2.58
CA GLY A 105 12.80 1.24 2.48
C GLY A 105 13.22 -0.04 1.74
N ASN A 106 12.33 -1.03 1.63
CA ASN A 106 12.67 -2.26 0.89
C ASN A 106 12.86 -2.01 -0.60
N HIS A 107 12.01 -1.19 -1.24
CA HIS A 107 12.06 -0.97 -2.69
C HIS A 107 13.28 -0.16 -3.13
N GLU A 108 13.98 0.53 -2.21
CA GLU A 108 15.31 1.09 -2.47
C GLU A 108 16.36 0.02 -2.87
N PHE A 109 16.09 -1.26 -2.63
CA PHE A 109 16.90 -2.41 -3.06
C PHE A 109 16.35 -3.17 -4.28
N ASP A 110 15.34 -2.67 -5.00
CA ASP A 110 14.75 -3.36 -6.17
C ASP A 110 15.77 -3.63 -7.29
N ASP A 111 16.57 -2.63 -7.64
CA ASP A 111 17.71 -2.73 -8.58
C ASP A 111 19.04 -3.00 -7.85
N GLY A 112 18.96 -3.53 -6.62
CA GLY A 112 20.08 -3.94 -5.78
C GLY A 112 21.00 -2.82 -5.32
N GLU A 113 22.12 -3.21 -4.70
CA GLU A 113 23.06 -2.25 -4.11
C GLU A 113 23.71 -1.29 -5.12
N ASP A 114 23.88 -1.68 -6.39
CA ASP A 114 24.40 -0.79 -7.43
C ASP A 114 23.38 0.32 -7.79
N GLY A 115 22.08 -0.01 -7.82
CA GLY A 115 20.99 0.96 -7.98
C GLY A 115 20.95 1.94 -6.81
N LEU A 116 20.96 1.42 -5.58
CA LEU A 116 20.98 2.23 -4.36
C LEU A 116 22.25 3.10 -4.25
N ALA A 117 23.42 2.56 -4.58
CA ALA A 117 24.68 3.32 -4.62
C ALA A 117 24.65 4.45 -5.65
N THR A 118 23.98 4.24 -6.78
CA THR A 118 23.78 5.25 -7.84
C THR A 118 22.81 6.35 -7.40
N PHE A 119 21.75 6.01 -6.66
CA PHE A 119 20.82 6.97 -6.05
C PHE A 119 21.48 7.80 -4.94
N ILE A 120 22.16 7.16 -3.97
CA ILE A 120 22.88 7.89 -2.90
C ILE A 120 24.00 8.76 -3.49
N GLY A 121 24.56 8.38 -4.64
CA GLY A 121 25.50 9.22 -5.41
C GLY A 121 24.89 10.46 -6.07
N LYS A 122 23.57 10.66 -5.97
CA LYS A 122 22.81 11.80 -6.51
C LYS A 122 22.08 12.61 -5.44
N THR A 123 21.86 12.09 -4.24
CA THR A 123 21.13 12.76 -3.16
C THR A 123 21.99 13.81 -2.45
N ASP A 124 21.48 15.02 -2.28
CA ASP A 124 22.13 16.12 -1.54
C ASP A 124 21.95 15.99 0.00
N PHE A 125 21.27 14.95 0.45
CA PHE A 125 20.89 14.70 1.84
C PHE A 125 21.38 13.33 2.34
N PRO A 126 21.61 13.16 3.66
CA PRO A 126 22.13 11.91 4.21
C PRO A 126 21.06 10.80 4.27
N VAL A 127 21.48 9.58 3.94
CA VAL A 127 20.69 8.35 4.07
C VAL A 127 21.20 7.53 5.27
N VAL A 128 20.28 7.07 6.11
CA VAL A 128 20.58 6.32 7.35
C VAL A 128 19.87 4.96 7.39
N SER A 129 20.53 3.96 7.98
CA SER A 129 19.91 2.72 8.45
C SER A 129 20.84 2.00 9.42
N ALA A 130 20.37 1.75 10.65
CA ALA A 130 21.11 1.08 11.71
C ALA A 130 21.28 -0.41 11.48
N ASN A 131 20.33 -1.07 10.80
CA ASN A 131 20.32 -2.51 10.60
C ASN A 131 20.84 -2.97 9.23
N VAL A 132 21.10 -2.06 8.29
CA VAL A 132 21.87 -2.40 7.07
C VAL A 132 23.34 -2.62 7.43
N ARG A 133 23.90 -3.76 7.01
CA ARG A 133 25.32 -4.11 7.09
C ARG A 133 25.87 -4.33 5.70
N THR A 134 27.13 -3.95 5.50
CA THR A 134 27.82 -4.01 4.21
C THR A 134 29.15 -4.75 4.38
N ASP A 135 29.47 -5.65 3.44
CA ASP A 135 30.80 -6.25 3.36
C ASP A 135 31.82 -5.26 2.74
N VAL A 136 33.08 -5.69 2.60
CA VAL A 136 34.16 -4.83 2.05
C VAL A 136 34.10 -4.61 0.53
N LYS A 137 33.21 -5.30 -0.19
CA LYS A 137 33.00 -5.19 -1.65
C LYS A 137 31.74 -4.40 -2.00
N SER A 138 30.79 -4.30 -1.06
CA SER A 138 29.49 -3.68 -1.26
C SER A 138 29.58 -2.28 -1.88
N ALA A 139 28.75 -2.03 -2.90
CA ALA A 139 28.66 -0.75 -3.60
C ALA A 139 28.17 0.39 -2.69
N ILE A 140 27.43 0.06 -1.63
CA ILE A 140 26.89 0.98 -0.63
C ILE A 140 27.71 1.06 0.66
N LYS A 141 28.88 0.39 0.73
CA LYS A 141 29.83 0.50 1.84
C LYS A 141 30.15 1.96 2.17
N ASP A 142 30.11 2.31 3.45
CA ASP A 142 30.33 3.65 4.02
C ASP A 142 29.39 4.78 3.53
N LYS A 143 28.47 4.51 2.58
CA LYS A 143 27.48 5.48 2.09
C LYS A 143 26.31 5.67 3.06
N ILE A 144 25.94 4.61 3.76
CA ILE A 144 24.82 4.55 4.70
C ILE A 144 25.39 4.53 6.11
N LYS A 145 24.83 5.34 7.00
CA LYS A 145 25.24 5.41 8.42
C LYS A 145 24.13 4.86 9.32
N PRO A 146 24.45 4.31 10.50
CA PRO A 146 23.41 3.85 11.42
C PRO A 146 22.51 4.99 11.91
N TYR A 147 23.09 6.18 12.07
CA TYR A 147 22.40 7.38 12.52
C TYR A 147 23.05 8.65 11.95
N LEU A 148 22.31 9.76 12.07
CA LEU A 148 22.79 11.13 11.88
C LEU A 148 22.57 11.90 13.19
N ILE A 149 23.60 12.55 13.72
CA ILE A 149 23.42 13.59 14.75
C ILE A 149 23.36 14.94 14.02
N LYS A 150 22.28 15.69 14.23
CA LYS A 150 22.04 17.01 13.62
C LYS A 150 21.74 18.04 14.69
N GLU A 151 22.30 19.24 14.54
CA GLU A 151 22.02 20.37 15.43
C GLU A 151 20.87 21.21 14.87
N VAL A 152 19.86 21.47 15.69
CA VAL A 152 18.67 22.28 15.35
C VAL A 152 18.33 23.14 16.57
N GLY A 153 18.29 24.46 16.42
CA GLY A 153 17.99 25.38 17.53
C GLY A 153 19.02 25.34 18.67
N GLY A 154 20.28 24.98 18.39
CA GLY A 154 21.32 24.77 19.40
C GLY A 154 21.25 23.43 20.14
N THR A 155 20.26 22.59 19.84
CA THR A 155 20.06 21.26 20.43
C THR A 155 20.51 20.18 19.46
N LYS A 156 21.17 19.13 19.97
CA LYS A 156 21.49 17.93 19.17
C LYS A 156 20.30 16.98 19.15
N ILE A 157 19.96 16.48 17.96
CA ILE A 157 18.96 15.43 17.74
C ILE A 157 19.65 14.30 16.99
N ALA A 158 19.46 13.07 17.44
CA ALA A 158 19.85 11.88 16.68
C ALA A 158 18.67 11.39 15.81
N ILE A 159 18.96 11.03 14.57
CA ILE A 159 18.02 10.39 13.65
C ILE A 159 18.61 9.00 13.35
N VAL A 160 18.01 7.95 13.91
CA VAL A 160 18.44 6.56 13.76
C VAL A 160 17.56 5.90 12.69
N GLY A 161 18.18 5.41 11.61
CA GLY A 161 17.43 4.78 10.52
C GLY A 161 17.15 3.30 10.79
N ALA A 162 16.14 2.72 10.14
CA ALA A 162 16.01 1.26 9.97
C ALA A 162 15.13 0.90 8.76
N VAL A 163 15.32 -0.32 8.26
CA VAL A 163 14.50 -0.95 7.21
C VAL A 163 13.94 -2.29 7.70
N THR A 164 12.80 -2.75 7.18
CA THR A 164 12.15 -4.02 7.55
C THR A 164 13.11 -5.21 7.43
N ASN A 165 13.03 -6.13 8.39
CA ASN A 165 13.83 -7.36 8.39
C ASN A 165 13.57 -8.24 7.16
N ASP A 166 12.37 -8.15 6.59
CA ASP A 166 11.93 -8.97 5.46
C ASP A 166 12.47 -8.45 4.11
N THR A 167 13.30 -7.40 4.10
CA THR A 167 13.86 -6.76 2.88
C THR A 167 14.58 -7.74 1.94
N ALA A 168 15.19 -8.80 2.46
CA ALA A 168 15.83 -9.84 1.66
C ALA A 168 14.85 -10.81 0.96
N GLU A 169 13.58 -10.80 1.35
CA GLU A 169 12.47 -11.53 0.70
C GLU A 169 11.62 -10.59 -0.18
N LEU A 170 11.53 -9.31 0.19
CA LEU A 170 10.73 -8.29 -0.50
C LEU A 170 11.44 -7.61 -1.68
N ALA A 171 12.77 -7.56 -1.68
CA ALA A 171 13.60 -6.85 -2.65
C ALA A 171 14.91 -7.60 -2.95
N SER A 172 15.87 -6.96 -3.62
CA SER A 172 17.12 -7.59 -4.12
C SER A 172 18.42 -7.01 -3.52
N PRO A 173 18.59 -6.90 -2.19
CA PRO A 173 19.73 -6.20 -1.57
C PRO A 173 21.12 -6.75 -1.96
N GLY A 174 21.19 -8.02 -2.34
CA GLY A 174 22.41 -8.65 -2.87
C GLY A 174 23.29 -9.33 -1.82
N PRO A 175 24.26 -10.16 -2.24
CA PRO A 175 25.02 -11.05 -1.35
C PRO A 175 26.03 -10.33 -0.45
N ASN A 176 26.31 -9.05 -0.72
CA ASN A 176 27.25 -8.22 0.04
C ASN A 176 26.55 -7.38 1.13
N VAL A 177 25.22 -7.45 1.23
CA VAL A 177 24.38 -6.63 2.10
C VAL A 177 23.58 -7.53 3.05
N GLY A 178 23.74 -7.32 4.35
CA GLY A 178 22.99 -8.02 5.39
C GLY A 178 21.97 -7.09 6.06
N ILE A 179 20.82 -7.64 6.46
CA ILE A 179 19.78 -6.94 7.21
C ILE A 179 19.71 -7.55 8.62
N GLU A 180 20.14 -6.80 9.63
CA GLU A 180 20.09 -7.19 11.04
C GLU A 180 18.69 -6.96 11.66
N ASP A 181 18.44 -7.56 12.83
CA ASP A 181 17.25 -7.28 13.66
C ASP A 181 17.10 -5.78 13.94
N ASP A 182 15.98 -5.21 13.50
CA ASP A 182 15.66 -3.77 13.58
C ASP A 182 15.76 -3.24 15.02
N VAL A 183 15.15 -3.93 15.99
CA VAL A 183 15.08 -3.54 17.40
C VAL A 183 16.47 -3.51 18.02
N LYS A 184 17.27 -4.56 17.84
CA LYS A 184 18.64 -4.67 18.37
C LYS A 184 19.55 -3.60 17.76
N ALA A 185 19.45 -3.37 16.46
CA ALA A 185 20.27 -2.39 15.76
C ALA A 185 19.93 -0.95 16.20
N ILE A 186 18.64 -0.60 16.26
CA ILE A 186 18.19 0.70 16.78
C ILE A 186 18.60 0.87 18.25
N THR A 187 18.38 -0.13 19.11
CA THR A 187 18.81 -0.09 20.52
C THR A 187 20.30 0.19 20.65
N SER A 188 21.13 -0.48 19.85
CA SER A 188 22.59 -0.28 19.85
C SER A 188 22.98 1.14 19.42
N ALA A 189 22.32 1.69 18.39
CA ALA A 189 22.55 3.06 17.91
C ALA A 189 22.05 4.13 18.90
N VAL A 190 20.88 3.93 19.52
CA VAL A 190 20.33 4.78 20.59
C VAL A 190 21.27 4.85 21.78
N GLU A 191 21.77 3.70 22.24
CA GLU A 191 22.81 3.64 23.27
C GLU A 191 24.09 4.41 22.87
N GLU A 192 24.53 4.31 21.61
CA GLU A 192 25.75 4.97 21.12
C GLU A 192 25.61 6.50 21.07
N VAL A 193 24.48 7.03 20.64
CA VAL A 193 24.24 8.50 20.63
C VAL A 193 23.98 9.05 22.03
N THR A 194 23.34 8.27 22.91
CA THR A 194 23.16 8.63 24.33
C THR A 194 24.51 8.74 25.04
N LYS A 195 25.44 7.81 24.77
CA LYS A 195 26.84 7.86 25.28
C LYS A 195 27.63 9.06 24.74
N GLN A 196 27.18 9.70 23.66
CA GLN A 196 27.74 10.96 23.13
C GLN A 196 27.06 12.23 23.69
N GLY A 197 26.12 12.08 24.64
CA GLY A 197 25.39 13.20 25.23
C GLY A 197 24.32 13.79 24.30
N VAL A 198 23.71 12.96 23.43
CA VAL A 198 22.48 13.31 22.73
C VAL A 198 21.30 12.74 23.51
N ASP A 199 20.32 13.59 23.83
CA ASP A 199 19.20 13.26 24.72
C ASP A 199 17.85 13.17 24.01
N LYS A 200 17.81 13.41 22.69
CA LYS A 200 16.60 13.39 21.86
C LYS A 200 16.84 12.54 20.61
N VAL A 201 16.11 11.43 20.48
CA VAL A 201 16.29 10.47 19.38
C VAL A 201 14.99 10.23 18.61
N ILE A 202 15.06 10.46 17.30
CA ILE A 202 14.03 10.09 16.32
C ILE A 202 14.43 8.75 15.70
N ALA A 203 13.59 7.73 15.84
CA ALA A 203 13.66 6.55 14.99
C ALA A 203 12.94 6.85 13.67
N LEU A 204 13.66 6.80 12.55
CA LEU A 204 13.14 7.00 11.20
C LEU A 204 13.12 5.63 10.52
N THR A 205 11.95 5.01 10.43
CA THR A 205 11.82 3.56 10.21
C THR A 205 11.01 3.21 8.97
N HIS A 206 11.41 2.14 8.29
CA HIS A 206 10.61 1.52 7.24
C HIS A 206 10.30 0.07 7.63
N VAL A 207 9.60 -0.12 8.75
CA VAL A 207 9.31 -1.45 9.35
C VAL A 207 7.81 -1.75 9.52
N GLY A 208 6.94 -0.78 9.21
CA GLY A 208 5.49 -0.90 9.32
C GLY A 208 4.96 -0.47 10.69
N TYR A 209 3.85 0.25 10.69
CA TYR A 209 3.22 0.85 11.88
C TYR A 209 2.97 -0.16 13.01
N ALA A 210 2.61 -1.40 12.68
CA ALA A 210 2.41 -2.47 13.65
C ALA A 210 3.72 -2.87 14.37
N ARG A 211 4.88 -2.84 13.70
CA ARG A 211 6.21 -3.09 14.30
C ARG A 211 6.69 -1.87 15.08
N ASP A 212 6.45 -0.65 14.56
CA ASP A 212 6.73 0.61 15.24
C ASP A 212 6.09 0.66 16.64
N ILE A 213 4.78 0.39 16.75
CA ILE A 213 4.06 0.39 18.04
C ILE A 213 4.32 -0.85 18.89
N ALA A 214 4.63 -2.00 18.28
CA ALA A 214 4.86 -3.24 19.02
C ALA A 214 6.21 -3.23 19.74
N ALA A 215 7.26 -2.70 19.09
CA ALA A 215 8.63 -2.80 19.57
C ALA A 215 9.42 -1.47 19.52
N ILE A 216 9.45 -0.75 18.39
CA ILE A 216 10.40 0.37 18.20
C ILE A 216 10.16 1.50 19.21
N ALA A 217 8.90 1.92 19.38
CA ALA A 217 8.52 2.97 20.33
C ALA A 217 8.74 2.59 21.82
N LYS A 218 9.15 1.34 22.10
CA LYS A 218 9.45 0.81 23.44
C LYS A 218 10.96 0.56 23.66
N ILE A 219 11.81 0.93 22.70
CA ILE A 219 13.26 0.95 22.90
C ILE A 219 13.58 2.13 23.85
N PRO A 220 14.23 1.91 25.01
CA PRO A 220 14.54 2.99 25.94
C PRO A 220 15.43 4.05 25.28
N GLY A 221 15.02 5.32 25.33
CA GLY A 221 15.74 6.42 24.68
C GLY A 221 15.40 6.63 23.20
N VAL A 222 14.34 6.01 22.68
CA VAL A 222 13.64 6.48 21.47
C VAL A 222 12.52 7.43 21.90
N ASP A 223 12.46 8.62 21.32
CA ASP A 223 11.57 9.70 21.77
C ASP A 223 10.52 10.08 20.72
N VAL A 224 10.74 9.77 19.45
CA VAL A 224 9.76 9.89 18.35
C VAL A 224 9.97 8.74 17.37
N VAL A 225 8.90 8.18 16.81
CA VAL A 225 8.99 7.25 15.67
C VAL A 225 8.28 7.85 14.44
N VAL A 226 9.02 7.95 13.32
CA VAL A 226 8.52 8.40 12.02
C VAL A 226 8.65 7.23 11.05
N GLY A 227 7.52 6.59 10.73
CA GLY A 227 7.47 5.29 10.05
C GLY A 227 6.98 5.33 8.61
N GLY A 228 7.20 4.22 7.90
CA GLY A 228 6.61 3.89 6.60
C GLY A 228 6.22 2.41 6.47
N HIS A 229 6.29 1.87 5.25
CA HIS A 229 6.08 0.46 4.85
C HIS A 229 4.63 -0.03 4.83
N SER A 230 3.82 0.31 5.84
CA SER A 230 2.43 -0.17 5.94
C SER A 230 1.40 0.73 5.26
N HIS A 231 1.84 1.77 4.54
CA HIS A 231 1.00 2.79 3.89
C HIS A 231 -0.01 3.46 4.83
N THR A 232 0.26 3.48 6.15
CA THR A 232 -0.77 3.73 7.16
C THR A 232 -1.17 5.20 7.22
N LEU A 233 -2.48 5.47 7.03
CA LEU A 233 -3.05 6.77 7.34
C LEU A 233 -3.38 6.83 8.83
N LEU A 234 -2.61 7.63 9.57
CA LEU A 234 -2.96 8.09 10.91
C LEU A 234 -3.54 9.50 10.82
N SER A 235 -4.66 9.78 11.49
CA SER A 235 -5.26 11.12 11.48
C SER A 235 -6.17 11.37 12.68
N ASN A 236 -6.30 12.63 13.07
CA ASN A 236 -7.28 13.10 14.06
C ASN A 236 -8.61 13.55 13.42
N THR A 237 -8.67 13.72 12.11
CA THR A 237 -9.82 14.27 11.39
C THR A 237 -10.45 13.31 10.38
N ASP A 238 -9.68 12.38 9.78
CA ASP A 238 -10.22 11.34 8.91
C ASP A 238 -10.75 10.14 9.71
N SER A 239 -12.07 9.94 9.71
CA SER A 239 -12.73 8.80 10.36
C SER A 239 -12.43 7.42 9.75
N THR A 240 -11.68 7.36 8.65
CA THR A 240 -11.20 6.13 8.00
C THR A 240 -9.72 5.82 8.28
N ALA A 241 -9.03 6.69 9.02
CA ALA A 241 -7.66 6.44 9.50
C ALA A 241 -7.59 5.21 10.43
N GLU A 242 -6.42 4.57 10.44
CA GLU A 242 -6.19 3.35 11.23
C GLU A 242 -5.88 3.65 12.71
N GLY A 243 -5.51 4.89 13.02
CA GLY A 243 -5.23 5.38 14.37
C GLY A 243 -5.14 6.91 14.43
N PRO A 244 -5.07 7.48 15.65
CA PRO A 244 -4.87 8.91 15.87
C PRO A 244 -3.49 9.37 15.41
N TYR A 245 -3.29 10.69 15.28
CA TYR A 245 -2.01 11.27 14.90
C TYR A 245 -1.46 12.22 15.99
N PRO A 246 -0.33 11.91 16.66
CA PRO A 246 0.35 10.62 16.67
C PRO A 246 -0.46 9.54 17.40
N THR A 247 -0.08 8.28 17.20
CA THR A 247 -0.38 7.23 18.17
C THR A 247 0.67 7.28 19.28
N PHE A 248 0.23 7.45 20.53
CA PHE A 248 1.12 7.39 21.69
C PHE A 248 1.33 5.96 22.17
N VAL A 249 2.58 5.60 22.48
CA VAL A 249 2.97 4.27 22.98
C VAL A 249 3.81 4.43 24.25
N GLU A 250 3.47 3.70 25.31
CA GLU A 250 4.22 3.75 26.57
C GLU A 250 5.62 3.12 26.43
N ASN A 251 6.66 3.93 26.67
CA ASN A 251 8.05 3.52 26.65
C ASN A 251 8.52 3.09 28.06
N PRO A 252 9.35 2.04 28.20
CA PRO A 252 9.92 1.61 29.49
C PRO A 252 10.69 2.71 30.25
N GLY A 253 11.14 3.77 29.57
CA GLY A 253 11.72 4.97 30.18
C GLY A 253 10.72 5.85 30.96
N GLY A 254 9.44 5.49 31.01
CA GLY A 254 8.41 6.16 31.82
C GLY A 254 7.79 7.39 31.15
N TYR A 255 7.55 7.34 29.84
CA TYR A 255 6.93 8.40 29.04
C TYR A 255 6.27 7.83 27.78
N SER A 256 5.35 8.57 27.19
CA SER A 256 4.63 8.17 25.97
C SER A 256 5.34 8.68 24.71
N VAL A 257 5.75 7.77 23.83
CA VAL A 257 6.42 8.08 22.56
C VAL A 257 5.38 8.26 21.45
N PRO A 258 5.39 9.39 20.70
CA PRO A 258 4.57 9.58 19.52
C PRO A 258 5.10 8.79 18.31
N VAL A 259 4.21 8.03 17.68
CA VAL A 259 4.42 7.30 16.42
C VAL A 259 3.58 7.95 15.32
N VAL A 260 4.20 8.24 14.16
CA VAL A 260 3.54 8.87 13.00
C VAL A 260 3.85 8.16 11.68
N GLN A 261 2.87 8.12 10.79
CA GLN A 261 2.99 7.82 9.35
C GLN A 261 2.07 8.77 8.56
N ALA A 262 2.34 8.99 7.27
CA ALA A 262 1.62 9.95 6.41
C ALA A 262 0.96 9.27 5.19
N ARG A 263 0.41 8.06 5.37
CA ARG A 263 -0.13 7.20 4.32
C ARG A 263 0.95 6.79 3.32
N SER A 264 0.95 7.30 2.11
CA SER A 264 1.85 6.94 1.01
C SER A 264 1.64 7.88 -0.19
N TYR A 265 2.39 7.65 -1.27
CA TYR A 265 2.22 8.24 -2.60
C TYR A 265 2.35 9.77 -2.66
N GLY A 266 2.91 10.40 -1.61
CA GLY A 266 2.96 11.86 -1.48
C GLY A 266 1.58 12.51 -1.38
N LYS A 267 0.53 11.71 -1.09
CA LYS A 267 -0.87 12.16 -1.00
C LYS A 267 -1.11 13.07 0.20
N TYR A 268 -0.33 12.88 1.27
CA TYR A 268 -0.29 13.72 2.45
C TYR A 268 1.17 14.13 2.74
N LEU A 269 1.34 15.28 3.38
CA LEU A 269 2.58 15.66 4.06
C LEU A 269 2.29 15.56 5.57
N GLY A 270 2.95 14.63 6.26
CA GLY A 270 2.88 14.54 7.71
C GLY A 270 3.48 15.78 8.35
N GLU A 271 2.83 16.34 9.36
CA GLU A 271 3.37 17.43 10.18
C GLU A 271 3.07 17.15 11.65
N ILE A 272 4.10 17.13 12.50
CA ILE A 272 3.94 16.99 13.95
C ILE A 272 4.85 17.97 14.70
N ALA A 273 4.28 18.74 15.61
CA ALA A 273 5.01 19.51 16.60
C ALA A 273 5.19 18.68 17.87
N VAL A 274 6.44 18.45 18.27
CA VAL A 274 6.82 17.77 19.52
C VAL A 274 7.51 18.78 20.43
N THR A 275 7.06 18.86 21.67
CA THR A 275 7.67 19.67 22.74
C THR A 275 8.41 18.73 23.69
N PHE A 276 9.69 19.01 23.94
CA PHE A 276 10.56 18.21 24.80
C PHE A 276 10.94 18.96 26.08
N ASP A 277 11.18 18.24 27.17
CA ASP A 277 11.74 18.77 28.42
C ASP A 277 13.26 18.97 28.37
N ASP A 278 13.81 19.56 29.44
CA ASP A 278 15.25 19.77 29.67
C ASP A 278 16.08 18.46 29.74
N LYS A 279 15.44 17.29 29.66
CA LYS A 279 16.05 15.95 29.66
C LYS A 279 15.78 15.19 28.35
N GLY A 280 15.19 15.86 27.36
CA GLY A 280 14.93 15.32 26.04
C GLY A 280 13.68 14.44 25.91
N LYS A 281 12.84 14.36 26.95
CA LYS A 281 11.61 13.56 26.91
C LYS A 281 10.44 14.33 26.28
N PRO A 282 9.60 13.71 25.44
CA PRO A 282 8.38 14.34 24.93
C PRO A 282 7.40 14.70 26.06
N LEU A 283 7.09 15.99 26.19
CA LEU A 283 6.04 16.52 27.06
C LEU A 283 4.68 16.56 26.36
N SER A 284 4.67 16.87 25.06
CA SER A 284 3.47 16.76 24.22
C SER A 284 3.82 16.66 22.74
N ALA A 285 2.95 16.03 21.96
CA ALA A 285 3.10 15.92 20.52
C ALA A 285 1.74 16.10 19.82
N LYS A 286 1.65 16.96 18.80
CA LYS A 286 0.39 17.36 18.16
C LYS A 286 0.57 17.64 16.66
N GLY A 287 -0.40 17.23 15.85
CA GLY A 287 -0.43 17.49 14.40
C GLY A 287 -1.58 16.76 13.71
N ASP A 288 -1.54 16.71 12.38
CA ASP A 288 -2.37 15.88 11.50
C ASP A 288 -1.70 15.90 10.10
N PRO A 289 -1.77 14.86 9.24
CA PRO A 289 -1.21 14.94 7.90
C PRO A 289 -1.99 15.90 7.00
N VAL A 290 -1.29 16.82 6.34
CA VAL A 290 -1.86 17.78 5.40
C VAL A 290 -2.14 17.08 4.07
N LEU A 291 -3.41 16.98 3.67
CA LEU A 291 -3.80 16.47 2.35
C LEU A 291 -3.21 17.36 1.25
N ILE A 292 -2.50 16.74 0.31
CA ILE A 292 -1.89 17.44 -0.84
C ILE A 292 -2.88 17.37 -2.00
N ASP A 293 -3.80 18.33 -2.08
CA ASP A 293 -4.83 18.39 -3.14
C ASP A 293 -4.68 19.61 -4.07
N SER A 294 -5.69 19.83 -4.89
CA SER A 294 -5.80 20.95 -5.84
C SER A 294 -5.78 22.36 -5.21
N SER A 295 -6.03 22.50 -3.90
CA SER A 295 -5.90 23.80 -3.21
C SER A 295 -4.44 24.25 -3.11
N ILE A 296 -3.49 23.30 -3.17
CA ILE A 296 -2.06 23.58 -3.22
C ILE A 296 -1.66 23.80 -4.67
N LYS A 297 -1.38 25.06 -5.03
CA LYS A 297 -0.81 25.41 -6.34
C LYS A 297 0.52 24.66 -6.52
N PRO A 298 0.70 23.85 -7.59
CA PRO A 298 1.98 23.20 -7.87
C PRO A 298 3.10 24.22 -8.12
N ASP A 299 4.33 23.89 -7.71
CA ASP A 299 5.52 24.64 -8.11
C ASP A 299 5.69 24.57 -9.64
N GLU A 300 5.78 25.73 -10.28
CA GLU A 300 5.77 25.84 -11.74
C GLU A 300 7.05 25.28 -12.39
N ALA A 301 8.20 25.40 -11.73
CA ALA A 301 9.47 24.89 -12.24
C ALA A 301 9.54 23.36 -12.10
N VAL A 302 9.11 22.84 -10.94
CA VAL A 302 9.00 21.39 -10.73
C VAL A 302 7.97 20.79 -11.69
N LEU A 303 6.79 21.42 -11.87
CA LEU A 303 5.77 20.93 -12.80
C LEU A 303 6.25 20.95 -14.26
N ALA A 304 7.01 21.97 -14.67
CA ALA A 304 7.63 22.01 -16.00
C ALA A 304 8.64 20.87 -16.19
N ARG A 305 9.44 20.57 -15.16
CA ARG A 305 10.44 19.50 -15.17
C ARG A 305 9.82 18.10 -15.16
N VAL A 306 8.75 17.88 -14.38
CA VAL A 306 7.92 16.65 -14.45
C VAL A 306 7.40 16.44 -15.87
N LYS A 307 6.85 17.48 -16.50
CA LYS A 307 6.35 17.42 -17.89
C LYS A 307 7.46 17.27 -18.95
N GLU A 308 8.70 17.63 -18.64
CA GLU A 308 9.84 17.36 -19.50
C GLU A 308 10.22 15.87 -19.45
N LEU A 309 10.40 15.35 -18.24
CA LEU A 309 10.75 13.95 -17.97
C LEU A 309 9.62 12.97 -18.33
N GLY A 310 8.36 13.43 -18.37
CA GLY A 310 7.22 12.64 -18.84
C GLY A 310 7.21 12.37 -20.34
N LYS A 311 7.86 13.18 -21.19
CA LYS A 311 7.74 13.04 -22.66
C LYS A 311 8.15 11.66 -23.21
N PRO A 312 9.32 11.07 -22.83
CA PRO A 312 9.69 9.75 -23.31
C PRO A 312 8.75 8.65 -22.79
N ILE A 313 8.09 8.89 -21.65
CA ILE A 313 7.10 7.97 -21.06
C ILE A 313 5.78 8.04 -21.84
N GLU A 314 5.33 9.23 -22.24
CA GLU A 314 4.17 9.38 -23.13
C GLU A 314 4.43 8.86 -24.54
N GLU A 315 5.64 9.06 -25.08
CA GLU A 315 6.06 8.45 -26.35
C GLU A 315 6.10 6.90 -26.26
N LEU A 316 6.51 6.35 -25.12
CA LEU A 316 6.47 4.91 -24.85
C LEU A 316 5.02 4.41 -24.71
N LYS A 317 4.14 5.11 -23.97
CA LYS A 317 2.71 4.78 -23.86
C LYS A 317 2.03 4.79 -25.23
N ALA A 318 2.25 5.83 -26.04
CA ALA A 318 1.64 6.02 -27.35
C ALA A 318 2.11 5.02 -28.42
N LYS A 319 3.15 4.22 -28.14
CA LYS A 319 3.65 3.19 -29.05
C LYS A 319 2.62 2.08 -29.26
N VAL A 320 2.07 2.00 -30.48
CA VAL A 320 1.27 0.86 -30.93
C VAL A 320 2.13 -0.42 -30.93
N ILE A 321 1.70 -1.42 -30.16
CA ILE A 321 2.36 -2.73 -30.03
C ILE A 321 1.69 -3.80 -30.90
N SER A 322 0.37 -3.71 -31.10
CA SER A 322 -0.46 -4.68 -31.81
C SER A 322 -1.79 -4.03 -32.23
N SER A 323 -2.78 -4.84 -32.59
CA SER A 323 -4.17 -4.44 -32.85
C SER A 323 -5.11 -5.58 -32.45
N THR A 324 -6.41 -5.29 -32.27
CA THR A 324 -7.47 -6.27 -31.97
C THR A 324 -8.68 -6.06 -32.88
N VAL A 325 -9.28 -7.15 -33.36
CA VAL A 325 -10.44 -7.13 -34.28
C VAL A 325 -11.79 -6.91 -33.58
N GLY A 326 -11.79 -6.72 -32.27
CA GLY A 326 -12.95 -6.47 -31.43
C GLY A 326 -12.56 -5.98 -30.03
N PRO A 327 -13.51 -5.54 -29.20
CA PRO A 327 -13.22 -5.10 -27.84
C PRO A 327 -12.74 -6.26 -26.94
N ILE A 328 -11.74 -5.98 -26.12
CA ILE A 328 -11.22 -6.87 -25.09
C ILE A 328 -11.83 -6.44 -23.75
N GLU A 329 -12.83 -7.18 -23.27
CA GLU A 329 -13.63 -6.86 -22.09
C GLU A 329 -12.86 -7.17 -20.80
N GLY A 330 -12.51 -6.10 -20.08
CA GLY A 330 -11.80 -6.09 -18.80
C GLY A 330 -12.61 -5.49 -17.63
N GLY A 331 -13.88 -5.11 -17.86
CA GLY A 331 -14.74 -4.50 -16.86
C GLY A 331 -14.94 -5.36 -15.61
N ARG A 332 -14.92 -4.74 -14.43
CA ARG A 332 -15.04 -5.45 -13.13
C ARG A 332 -16.40 -6.16 -12.99
N GLU A 333 -17.43 -5.65 -13.66
CA GLU A 333 -18.79 -6.20 -13.74
C GLU A 333 -18.85 -7.54 -14.48
N VAL A 334 -17.82 -7.88 -15.27
CA VAL A 334 -17.69 -9.16 -16.00
C VAL A 334 -16.55 -9.99 -15.39
N CYS A 335 -15.33 -9.46 -15.40
CA CYS A 335 -14.11 -10.18 -15.00
C CYS A 335 -14.04 -10.62 -13.54
N ARG A 336 -14.97 -10.18 -12.68
CA ARG A 336 -15.05 -10.59 -11.26
C ARG A 336 -16.21 -11.52 -10.94
N VAL A 337 -16.99 -11.92 -11.96
CA VAL A 337 -18.19 -12.75 -11.78
C VAL A 337 -18.38 -13.86 -12.82
N ALA A 338 -17.61 -13.84 -13.91
CA ALA A 338 -17.62 -14.77 -15.04
C ALA A 338 -16.27 -14.75 -15.81
N GLU A 339 -16.13 -15.63 -16.81
CA GLU A 339 -15.07 -15.54 -17.83
C GLU A 339 -15.13 -14.19 -18.56
N CYS A 340 -13.99 -13.57 -18.87
CA CYS A 340 -13.93 -12.34 -19.68
C CYS A 340 -12.77 -12.38 -20.69
N THR A 341 -12.88 -11.66 -21.81
CA THR A 341 -11.90 -11.78 -22.90
C THR A 341 -10.55 -11.15 -22.55
N MET A 342 -10.49 -10.18 -21.63
CA MET A 342 -9.25 -9.70 -21.02
C MET A 342 -8.63 -10.74 -20.09
N GLY A 343 -9.47 -11.48 -19.35
CA GLY A 343 -9.04 -12.57 -18.48
C GLY A 343 -8.35 -13.68 -19.25
N ASN A 344 -8.94 -14.09 -20.36
CA ASN A 344 -8.34 -15.06 -21.29
C ASN A 344 -7.03 -14.51 -21.88
N LEU A 345 -7.01 -13.26 -22.41
CA LEU A 345 -5.80 -12.64 -22.96
C LEU A 345 -4.63 -12.66 -21.96
N VAL A 346 -4.84 -12.16 -20.73
CA VAL A 346 -3.77 -12.03 -19.75
C VAL A 346 -3.31 -13.40 -19.24
N ALA A 347 -4.23 -14.33 -18.94
CA ALA A 347 -3.88 -15.67 -18.50
C ALA A 347 -3.18 -16.49 -19.60
N ASP A 348 -3.57 -16.35 -20.87
CA ASP A 348 -2.90 -16.97 -22.01
C ASP A 348 -1.48 -16.43 -22.19
N ALA A 349 -1.30 -15.10 -22.11
CA ALA A 349 0.01 -14.45 -22.20
C ALA A 349 0.95 -14.89 -21.08
N MET A 350 0.44 -14.98 -19.85
CA MET A 350 1.15 -15.53 -18.70
C MET A 350 1.62 -16.96 -18.97
N LEU A 351 0.74 -17.83 -19.48
CA LEU A 351 1.06 -19.23 -19.72
C LEU A 351 2.05 -19.41 -20.89
N ASP A 352 1.83 -18.74 -22.03
CA ASP A 352 2.74 -18.76 -23.21
C ASP A 352 4.18 -18.42 -22.81
N ARG A 353 4.35 -17.40 -21.96
CA ARG A 353 5.67 -16.90 -21.55
C ARG A 353 6.52 -17.92 -20.79
N VAL A 354 5.92 -18.91 -20.14
CA VAL A 354 6.61 -19.90 -19.28
C VAL A 354 6.28 -21.36 -19.61
N LYS A 355 5.50 -21.63 -20.66
CA LYS A 355 5.10 -22.98 -21.10
C LYS A 355 6.28 -23.94 -21.30
N SER A 356 7.43 -23.43 -21.76
CA SER A 356 8.66 -24.21 -21.94
C SER A 356 9.36 -24.62 -20.63
N GLN A 357 8.93 -24.08 -19.48
CA GLN A 357 9.46 -24.39 -18.14
C GLN A 357 8.69 -25.54 -17.45
N GLY A 358 7.70 -26.15 -18.12
CA GLY A 358 6.83 -27.17 -17.53
C GLY A 358 5.65 -26.61 -16.71
N ILE A 359 5.37 -25.32 -16.84
CA ILE A 359 4.17 -24.69 -16.27
C ILE A 359 2.95 -25.05 -17.12
N ALA A 360 1.87 -25.48 -16.46
CA ALA A 360 0.66 -25.99 -17.10
C ALA A 360 -0.58 -25.14 -16.85
N ILE A 361 -0.62 -24.35 -15.76
CA ILE A 361 -1.79 -23.60 -15.32
C ILE A 361 -1.41 -22.13 -15.12
N ALA A 362 -2.23 -21.20 -15.61
CA ALA A 362 -2.19 -19.79 -15.22
C ALA A 362 -3.43 -19.40 -14.42
N ILE A 363 -3.26 -18.57 -13.38
CA ILE A 363 -4.36 -17.99 -12.59
C ILE A 363 -4.11 -16.49 -12.42
N MET A 364 -5.11 -15.67 -12.76
CA MET A 364 -5.07 -14.20 -12.72
C MET A 364 -6.33 -13.67 -12.04
N ASN A 365 -6.19 -12.76 -11.07
CA ASN A 365 -7.32 -12.19 -10.35
C ASN A 365 -7.99 -11.08 -11.17
N GLY A 366 -9.32 -11.11 -11.29
CA GLY A 366 -10.13 -10.05 -11.92
C GLY A 366 -10.05 -8.68 -11.20
N GLY A 367 -9.42 -8.63 -10.02
CA GLY A 367 -9.02 -7.42 -9.31
C GLY A 367 -7.82 -6.70 -9.94
N GLY A 368 -6.92 -7.48 -10.53
CA GLY A 368 -5.72 -7.06 -11.26
C GLY A 368 -6.00 -6.50 -12.65
N LEU A 369 -7.14 -6.86 -13.25
CA LEU A 369 -7.61 -6.35 -14.54
C LEU A 369 -8.44 -5.06 -14.31
N ARG A 370 -8.03 -3.95 -14.93
CA ARG A 370 -8.50 -2.60 -14.55
C ARG A 370 -9.27 -1.83 -15.60
N ALA A 371 -9.12 -2.18 -16.88
CA ALA A 371 -9.78 -1.52 -18.00
C ALA A 371 -10.08 -2.53 -19.11
N SER A 372 -10.99 -2.15 -20.00
CA SER A 372 -11.22 -2.80 -21.29
C SER A 372 -10.39 -2.10 -22.37
N ILE A 373 -10.15 -2.76 -23.49
CA ILE A 373 -9.48 -2.18 -24.68
C ILE A 373 -10.46 -2.25 -25.86
N ASP A 374 -10.58 -1.17 -26.62
CA ASP A 374 -11.52 -1.08 -27.75
C ASP A 374 -11.01 -1.82 -29.00
N ALA A 375 -11.85 -1.92 -30.03
CA ALA A 375 -11.47 -2.49 -31.32
C ALA A 375 -10.60 -1.50 -32.12
N GLY A 376 -9.40 -1.91 -32.54
CA GLY A 376 -8.46 -1.03 -33.24
C GLY A 376 -7.00 -1.39 -32.96
N ASP A 377 -6.12 -0.40 -33.07
CA ASP A 377 -4.72 -0.50 -32.63
C ASP A 377 -4.65 -0.58 -31.09
N ILE A 378 -3.66 -1.32 -30.56
CA ILE A 378 -3.38 -1.42 -29.12
C ILE A 378 -2.03 -0.76 -28.84
N SER A 379 -2.04 0.23 -27.96
CA SER A 379 -0.86 0.93 -27.44
C SER A 379 -0.29 0.26 -26.17
N MET A 380 0.97 0.54 -25.85
CA MET A 380 1.54 0.15 -24.55
C MET A 380 0.82 0.85 -23.38
N GLY A 381 0.34 2.09 -23.59
CA GLY A 381 -0.43 2.86 -22.61
C GLY A 381 -1.73 2.18 -22.20
N GLU A 382 -2.41 1.53 -23.13
CA GLU A 382 -3.61 0.71 -22.84
C GLU A 382 -3.25 -0.53 -22.03
N VAL A 383 -2.20 -1.28 -22.39
CA VAL A 383 -1.75 -2.44 -21.57
C VAL A 383 -1.40 -2.02 -20.15
N LEU A 384 -0.73 -0.88 -19.98
CA LEU A 384 -0.40 -0.30 -18.68
C LEU A 384 -1.65 0.20 -17.92
N THR A 385 -2.70 0.62 -18.63
CA THR A 385 -3.99 1.01 -18.04
C THR A 385 -4.82 -0.21 -17.60
N VAL A 386 -4.67 -1.35 -18.29
CA VAL A 386 -5.24 -2.64 -17.85
C VAL A 386 -4.49 -3.20 -16.64
N LEU A 387 -3.15 -3.03 -16.58
CA LEU A 387 -2.23 -3.64 -15.61
C LEU A 387 -1.38 -2.61 -14.81
N PRO A 388 -1.98 -1.59 -14.16
CA PRO A 388 -1.27 -0.43 -13.60
C PRO A 388 -0.46 -0.72 -12.33
N PHE A 389 -0.41 -1.97 -11.87
CA PHE A 389 0.25 -2.36 -10.62
C PHE A 389 1.71 -2.80 -10.80
N GLN A 390 2.23 -2.86 -12.02
CA GLN A 390 3.62 -3.28 -12.33
C GLN A 390 4.00 -4.68 -11.78
N ASN A 391 3.01 -5.54 -11.53
CA ASN A 391 3.21 -6.89 -11.03
C ASN A 391 4.18 -7.69 -11.91
N THR A 392 5.12 -8.42 -11.31
CA THR A 392 5.95 -9.40 -12.04
C THR A 392 5.21 -10.73 -12.25
N LEU A 393 5.65 -11.48 -13.27
CA LEU A 393 5.23 -12.85 -13.52
C LEU A 393 5.92 -13.79 -12.51
N ALA A 394 5.16 -14.60 -11.77
CA ALA A 394 5.69 -15.50 -10.77
C ALA A 394 5.30 -16.97 -11.04
N THR A 395 6.27 -17.87 -11.03
CA THR A 395 6.09 -19.31 -11.33
C THR A 395 6.39 -20.17 -10.11
N PHE A 396 5.56 -21.16 -9.83
CA PHE A 396 5.66 -22.02 -8.64
C PHE A 396 4.97 -23.37 -8.88
N GLN A 397 4.99 -24.24 -7.87
CA GLN A 397 4.35 -25.56 -7.91
C GLN A 397 3.36 -25.73 -6.76
N LEU A 398 2.22 -26.36 -7.04
CA LEU A 398 1.16 -26.67 -6.05
C LEU A 398 0.67 -28.10 -6.18
N LYS A 399 0.08 -28.68 -5.12
CA LYS A 399 -0.75 -29.88 -5.27
C LYS A 399 -2.09 -29.54 -5.92
N GLY A 400 -2.71 -30.50 -6.60
CA GLY A 400 -4.06 -30.32 -7.13
C GLY A 400 -5.10 -29.98 -6.05
N ALA A 401 -4.92 -30.46 -4.82
CA ALA A 401 -5.71 -30.03 -3.66
C ALA A 401 -5.61 -28.51 -3.42
N ASP A 402 -4.40 -27.95 -3.49
CA ASP A 402 -4.14 -26.52 -3.29
C ASP A 402 -4.62 -25.67 -4.46
N VAL A 403 -4.51 -26.18 -5.70
CA VAL A 403 -5.12 -25.58 -6.90
C VAL A 403 -6.64 -25.49 -6.75
N LYS A 404 -7.31 -26.55 -6.26
CA LYS A 404 -8.74 -26.46 -5.93
C LYS A 404 -8.99 -25.41 -4.83
N ALA A 405 -8.22 -25.40 -3.75
CA ALA A 405 -8.39 -24.45 -2.65
C ALA A 405 -8.23 -22.98 -3.11
N ALA A 406 -7.31 -22.73 -4.05
CA ALA A 406 -7.13 -21.42 -4.68
C ALA A 406 -8.36 -21.00 -5.51
N LEU A 407 -8.95 -21.91 -6.31
CA LEU A 407 -10.17 -21.63 -7.06
C LEU A 407 -11.38 -21.40 -6.13
N GLU A 408 -11.51 -22.17 -5.05
CA GLU A 408 -12.54 -21.97 -4.02
C GLU A 408 -12.40 -20.60 -3.32
N ASN A 409 -11.17 -20.17 -3.00
CA ASN A 409 -10.93 -18.79 -2.57
C ASN A 409 -11.39 -17.81 -3.65
N GLY A 410 -11.02 -18.05 -4.91
CA GLY A 410 -11.36 -17.15 -6.01
C GLY A 410 -12.87 -16.92 -6.20
N VAL A 411 -13.69 -17.98 -6.10
CA VAL A 411 -15.15 -17.85 -6.20
C VAL A 411 -15.86 -17.54 -4.86
N SER A 412 -15.12 -17.37 -3.77
CA SER A 412 -15.70 -17.09 -2.44
C SER A 412 -16.46 -15.76 -2.38
N GLN A 413 -15.97 -14.72 -3.07
CA GLN A 413 -16.54 -13.36 -3.07
C GLN A 413 -17.19 -12.96 -4.41
N VAL A 414 -17.68 -13.96 -5.15
CA VAL A 414 -18.27 -13.78 -6.49
C VAL A 414 -19.66 -13.14 -6.47
N THR A 415 -20.32 -13.10 -5.31
CA THR A 415 -21.59 -12.40 -5.08
C THR A 415 -21.40 -10.91 -4.79
N GLU A 416 -20.21 -10.51 -4.34
CA GLU A 416 -19.85 -9.14 -3.99
C GLU A 416 -19.01 -8.45 -5.09
N GLY A 417 -18.61 -9.18 -6.14
CA GLY A 417 -17.71 -8.69 -7.19
C GLY A 417 -16.29 -8.43 -6.67
N GLY A 418 -15.81 -9.26 -5.73
CA GLY A 418 -14.48 -9.17 -5.16
C GLY A 418 -13.36 -9.37 -6.19
N GLY A 419 -12.19 -8.76 -5.96
CA GLY A 419 -11.06 -8.83 -6.90
C GLY A 419 -10.58 -10.26 -7.19
N ARG A 420 -10.64 -11.12 -6.17
CA ARG A 420 -10.11 -12.48 -6.17
C ARG A 420 -10.61 -13.45 -7.23
N PHE A 421 -11.65 -13.14 -8.02
CA PHE A 421 -12.19 -14.08 -9.02
C PHE A 421 -11.10 -14.55 -10.01
N PRO A 422 -10.93 -15.87 -10.26
CA PRO A 422 -9.82 -16.39 -11.04
C PRO A 422 -10.19 -16.47 -12.52
N GLN A 423 -9.57 -15.61 -13.33
CA GLN A 423 -9.38 -15.83 -14.76
C GLN A 423 -8.23 -16.84 -14.94
N VAL A 424 -8.31 -17.75 -15.93
CA VAL A 424 -7.42 -18.91 -16.02
C VAL A 424 -6.97 -19.23 -17.45
N ALA A 425 -5.86 -19.96 -17.59
CA ALA A 425 -5.46 -20.64 -18.82
C ALA A 425 -4.80 -21.99 -18.50
N GLY A 426 -4.87 -22.95 -19.43
CA GLY A 426 -4.42 -24.34 -19.21
C GLY A 426 -5.26 -25.15 -18.21
N LEU A 427 -6.29 -24.53 -17.63
CA LEU A 427 -7.26 -25.11 -16.70
C LEU A 427 -8.68 -24.67 -17.10
N LYS A 428 -9.67 -25.53 -16.88
CA LYS A 428 -11.10 -25.23 -16.93
C LYS A 428 -11.75 -25.61 -15.60
N PHE A 429 -12.80 -24.89 -15.20
CA PHE A 429 -13.63 -25.26 -14.07
C PHE A 429 -15.08 -24.79 -14.22
N SER A 430 -15.98 -25.44 -13.50
CA SER A 430 -17.34 -24.97 -13.25
C SER A 430 -17.51 -24.52 -11.80
N PHE A 431 -18.45 -23.63 -11.52
CA PHE A 431 -18.75 -23.22 -10.15
C PHE A 431 -20.22 -22.85 -9.93
N ASP A 432 -20.71 -23.13 -8.72
CA ASP A 432 -22.09 -22.91 -8.30
C ASP A 432 -22.13 -21.80 -7.24
N LYS A 433 -22.80 -20.69 -7.56
CA LYS A 433 -22.91 -19.53 -6.65
C LYS A 433 -23.85 -19.78 -5.46
N SER A 434 -24.72 -20.79 -5.55
CA SER A 434 -25.70 -21.13 -4.50
C SER A 434 -25.10 -21.95 -3.35
N LYS A 435 -23.93 -22.59 -3.57
CA LYS A 435 -23.25 -23.42 -2.56
C LYS A 435 -22.49 -22.59 -1.51
N PRO A 436 -22.24 -23.19 -0.32
CA PRO A 436 -21.37 -22.62 0.70
C PRO A 436 -20.00 -22.23 0.14
N VAL A 437 -19.41 -21.17 0.70
CA VAL A 437 -18.03 -20.77 0.39
C VAL A 437 -17.07 -21.90 0.80
N GLY A 438 -16.26 -22.39 -0.15
CA GLY A 438 -15.39 -23.57 0.04
C GLY A 438 -15.91 -24.85 -0.62
N GLU A 439 -17.16 -24.85 -1.11
CA GLU A 439 -17.79 -25.99 -1.80
C GLU A 439 -18.33 -25.61 -3.19
N ARG A 440 -17.92 -24.48 -3.75
CA ARG A 440 -18.50 -23.90 -4.96
C ARG A 440 -17.93 -24.50 -6.25
N VAL A 441 -16.70 -25.01 -6.25
CA VAL A 441 -15.96 -25.39 -7.47
C VAL A 441 -16.11 -26.89 -7.78
N ALA A 442 -16.44 -27.18 -9.04
CA ALA A 442 -16.65 -28.52 -9.58
C ALA A 442 -16.09 -28.64 -11.01
N ASP A 443 -15.95 -29.88 -11.51
CA ASP A 443 -15.45 -30.17 -12.87
C ASP A 443 -14.14 -29.43 -13.22
N ILE A 444 -13.14 -29.51 -12.34
CA ILE A 444 -11.82 -28.92 -12.60
C ILE A 444 -11.04 -29.85 -13.52
N GLN A 445 -10.67 -29.34 -14.70
CA GLN A 445 -9.92 -30.06 -15.72
C GLN A 445 -8.63 -29.30 -16.06
N VAL A 446 -7.52 -30.00 -16.19
CA VAL A 446 -6.22 -29.45 -16.61
C VAL A 446 -5.91 -29.94 -18.02
N GLN A 447 -5.27 -29.08 -18.81
CA GLN A 447 -4.84 -29.43 -20.17
C GLN A 447 -3.63 -30.37 -20.13
N ASP A 448 -3.72 -31.50 -20.82
CA ASP A 448 -2.62 -32.42 -21.06
C ASP A 448 -2.49 -32.66 -22.58
N GLY A 449 -1.51 -32.00 -23.19
CA GLY A 449 -1.35 -31.92 -24.64
C GLY A 449 -2.60 -31.32 -25.31
N ASN A 450 -3.26 -32.11 -26.15
CA ASN A 450 -4.51 -31.75 -26.82
C ASN A 450 -5.76 -32.27 -26.09
N SER A 451 -5.60 -32.86 -24.90
CA SER A 451 -6.69 -33.44 -24.10
C SER A 451 -6.96 -32.62 -22.83
N TRP A 452 -8.14 -32.83 -22.24
CA TRP A 452 -8.51 -32.30 -20.93
C TRP A 452 -8.67 -33.49 -19.96
N LYS A 453 -8.04 -33.41 -18.80
CA LYS A 453 -8.08 -34.46 -17.76
C LYS A 453 -8.56 -33.89 -16.43
N PRO A 454 -9.37 -34.62 -15.64
CA PRO A 454 -9.74 -34.18 -14.30
C PRO A 454 -8.50 -33.90 -13.43
N LEU A 455 -8.59 -32.88 -12.58
CA LEU A 455 -7.53 -32.51 -11.64
C LEU A 455 -7.27 -33.63 -10.60
N ASP A 456 -6.19 -34.39 -10.77
CA ASP A 456 -5.65 -35.23 -9.69
C ASP A 456 -5.19 -34.32 -8.54
N THR A 457 -5.78 -34.51 -7.36
CA THR A 457 -5.49 -33.72 -6.16
C THR A 457 -4.14 -34.02 -5.52
N LYS A 458 -3.54 -35.19 -5.83
CA LYS A 458 -2.24 -35.65 -5.30
C LYS A 458 -1.07 -35.29 -6.21
N ALA A 459 -1.31 -35.12 -7.51
CA ALA A 459 -0.33 -34.63 -8.47
C ALA A 459 0.16 -33.20 -8.11
N THR A 460 1.37 -32.87 -8.55
CA THR A 460 1.94 -31.53 -8.46
C THR A 460 1.88 -30.86 -9.83
N TYR A 461 1.42 -29.62 -9.90
CA TYR A 461 1.30 -28.84 -11.14
C TYR A 461 2.19 -27.61 -11.09
N GLY A 462 2.83 -27.27 -12.21
CA GLY A 462 3.44 -25.96 -12.41
C GLY A 462 2.37 -24.90 -12.66
N VAL A 463 2.37 -23.85 -11.85
CA VAL A 463 1.41 -22.74 -11.86
C VAL A 463 2.15 -21.42 -12.12
N VAL A 464 1.56 -20.53 -12.91
CA VAL A 464 1.97 -19.13 -13.05
C VAL A 464 0.87 -18.20 -12.56
N SER A 465 1.26 -17.16 -11.85
CA SER A 465 0.40 -16.09 -11.34
C SER A 465 1.13 -14.74 -11.43
N ASN A 466 0.46 -13.66 -11.04
CA ASN A 466 1.16 -12.42 -10.69
C ASN A 466 1.76 -12.50 -9.27
N ASN A 467 2.85 -11.77 -9.02
CA ASN A 467 3.55 -11.73 -7.74
C ASN A 467 2.64 -11.34 -6.55
N PHE A 468 1.74 -10.36 -6.71
CA PHE A 468 0.75 -9.98 -5.69
C PHE A 468 -0.09 -11.16 -5.20
N MET A 469 -0.69 -11.95 -6.10
CA MET A 469 -1.45 -13.15 -5.74
C MET A 469 -0.55 -14.23 -5.11
N ARG A 470 0.67 -14.39 -5.63
CA ARG A 470 1.65 -15.38 -5.15
C ARG A 470 2.16 -15.06 -3.74
N GLY A 471 2.29 -13.79 -3.38
CA GLY A 471 2.48 -13.31 -2.00
C GLY A 471 1.23 -13.44 -1.11
N GLY A 472 0.12 -14.00 -1.60
CA GLY A 472 -1.11 -14.24 -0.84
C GLY A 472 -2.20 -13.17 -1.00
N GLY A 473 -2.01 -12.20 -1.90
CA GLY A 473 -2.96 -11.14 -2.23
C GLY A 473 -4.33 -11.67 -2.67
N ASP A 474 -5.37 -10.83 -2.52
CA ASP A 474 -6.78 -11.20 -2.76
C ASP A 474 -7.25 -12.47 -1.98
N GLY A 475 -6.54 -12.84 -0.92
CA GLY A 475 -6.81 -14.02 -0.10
C GLY A 475 -6.20 -15.33 -0.61
N TYR A 476 -5.36 -15.29 -1.65
CA TYR A 476 -4.64 -16.46 -2.20
C TYR A 476 -3.49 -16.94 -1.30
N LYS A 477 -3.67 -16.91 0.03
CA LYS A 477 -2.67 -17.33 1.04
C LYS A 477 -2.05 -18.70 0.77
N ILE A 478 -2.81 -19.60 0.13
CA ILE A 478 -2.32 -20.92 -0.29
C ILE A 478 -1.12 -20.83 -1.27
N PHE A 479 -1.04 -19.79 -2.11
CA PHE A 479 0.13 -19.53 -2.95
C PHE A 479 1.34 -19.02 -2.14
N ALA A 480 1.12 -18.38 -0.99
CA ALA A 480 2.20 -17.99 -0.10
C ALA A 480 2.71 -19.18 0.72
N THR A 481 1.80 -20.03 1.24
CA THR A 481 2.13 -21.06 2.24
C THR A 481 2.33 -22.48 1.71
N ALA A 482 1.82 -22.82 0.52
CA ALA A 482 1.92 -24.18 -0.05
C ALA A 482 2.67 -24.23 -1.39
N ALA A 483 3.14 -23.09 -1.92
CA ALA A 483 3.97 -23.05 -3.11
C ALA A 483 5.34 -23.69 -2.87
N ALA A 484 5.67 -24.73 -3.63
CA ALA A 484 7.02 -25.26 -3.77
C ALA A 484 7.71 -24.65 -5.00
N ASN A 485 9.05 -24.62 -4.99
CA ASN A 485 9.87 -24.23 -6.15
C ASN A 485 9.44 -22.89 -6.78
N ALA A 486 9.19 -21.89 -5.94
CA ALA A 486 8.78 -20.56 -6.38
C ALA A 486 9.94 -19.77 -7.01
N TYR A 487 9.61 -19.00 -8.04
CA TYR A 487 10.46 -18.01 -8.69
C TYR A 487 9.60 -16.78 -8.98
N ASP A 488 9.83 -15.72 -8.23
CA ASP A 488 8.96 -14.54 -8.19
C ASP A 488 9.55 -13.35 -8.99
N TYR A 489 10.79 -13.49 -9.47
CA TYR A 489 11.58 -12.51 -10.23
C TYR A 489 11.39 -12.62 -11.76
N GLY A 490 10.17 -12.88 -12.23
CA GLY A 490 9.87 -12.88 -13.67
C GLY A 490 9.75 -11.46 -14.25
N PRO A 491 9.61 -11.34 -15.58
CA PRO A 491 9.35 -10.06 -16.23
C PRO A 491 8.03 -9.42 -15.77
N GLY A 492 7.91 -8.10 -15.93
CA GLY A 492 6.66 -7.36 -15.71
C GLY A 492 5.50 -7.91 -16.55
N LEU A 493 4.34 -8.08 -15.92
CA LEU A 493 3.16 -8.69 -16.54
C LEU A 493 2.62 -7.86 -17.71
N ASP A 494 2.79 -6.54 -17.64
CA ASP A 494 2.55 -5.60 -18.74
C ASP A 494 3.41 -5.93 -19.96
N GLN A 495 4.72 -6.11 -19.79
CA GLN A 495 5.62 -6.50 -20.88
C GLN A 495 5.31 -7.92 -21.40
N VAL A 496 4.89 -8.84 -20.54
CA VAL A 496 4.47 -10.19 -20.95
C VAL A 496 3.23 -10.15 -21.85
N VAL A 497 2.23 -9.33 -21.51
CA VAL A 497 1.03 -9.14 -22.33
C VAL A 497 1.37 -8.37 -23.61
N ALA A 498 2.25 -7.36 -23.54
CA ALA A 498 2.70 -6.62 -24.71
C ALA A 498 3.47 -7.51 -25.70
N ASP A 499 4.38 -8.37 -25.22
CA ASP A 499 5.09 -9.36 -26.03
C ASP A 499 4.11 -10.36 -26.67
N TYR A 500 3.13 -10.86 -25.90
CA TYR A 500 2.13 -11.79 -26.41
C TYR A 500 1.24 -11.16 -27.49
N LEU A 501 0.78 -9.93 -27.29
CA LEU A 501 0.03 -9.17 -28.30
C LEU A 501 0.89 -8.86 -29.53
N ALA A 502 2.18 -8.54 -29.36
CA ALA A 502 3.09 -8.26 -30.47
C ALA A 502 3.41 -9.49 -31.33
N LYS A 503 3.37 -10.71 -30.75
CA LYS A 503 3.36 -11.99 -31.50
C LYS A 503 2.02 -12.21 -32.19
N ASN A 504 0.91 -12.06 -31.46
CA ASN A 504 -0.45 -12.35 -31.90
C ASN A 504 -1.14 -11.10 -32.49
N ARG A 505 -0.57 -10.54 -33.55
CA ARG A 505 -1.08 -9.33 -34.22
C ARG A 505 -2.48 -9.52 -34.79
N SER A 506 -3.28 -8.46 -34.74
CA SER A 506 -4.73 -8.50 -35.01
C SER A 506 -5.42 -9.55 -34.12
N TYR A 507 -5.16 -9.44 -32.80
CA TYR A 507 -5.71 -10.31 -31.77
C TYR A 507 -7.23 -10.44 -31.89
N LYS A 508 -7.75 -11.65 -31.62
CA LYS A 508 -9.18 -11.93 -31.63
C LYS A 508 -9.64 -12.22 -30.20
N PRO A 509 -10.36 -11.28 -29.55
CA PRO A 509 -10.92 -11.52 -28.22
C PRO A 509 -11.89 -12.70 -28.29
N TYR A 510 -11.80 -13.62 -27.33
CA TYR A 510 -12.56 -14.86 -27.35
C TYR A 510 -12.91 -15.35 -25.94
N LEU A 511 -14.02 -16.08 -25.86
CA LEU A 511 -14.40 -16.93 -24.72
C LEU A 511 -14.43 -18.37 -25.22
N ASP A 512 -13.95 -19.31 -24.41
CA ASP A 512 -13.93 -20.76 -24.74
C ASP A 512 -14.64 -21.65 -23.71
N GLY A 513 -15.30 -21.02 -22.72
CA GLY A 513 -16.04 -21.71 -21.67
C GLY A 513 -15.13 -22.45 -20.69
N ARG A 514 -13.92 -21.93 -20.45
CA ARG A 514 -13.02 -22.36 -19.37
C ARG A 514 -13.55 -22.02 -17.98
N ILE A 515 -14.44 -21.04 -17.83
CA ILE A 515 -15.07 -20.73 -16.54
C ILE A 515 -16.60 -20.72 -16.69
N LYS A 516 -17.25 -21.77 -16.17
CA LYS A 516 -18.71 -21.94 -16.29
C LYS A 516 -19.43 -21.76 -14.96
N ALA A 517 -20.29 -20.74 -14.86
CA ALA A 517 -21.26 -20.68 -13.78
C ALA A 517 -22.35 -21.74 -14.02
N VAL A 518 -22.57 -22.64 -13.06
CA VAL A 518 -23.66 -23.61 -13.10
C VAL A 518 -24.96 -22.90 -12.75
N ALA A 519 -25.94 -22.93 -13.66
CA ALA A 519 -27.27 -22.41 -13.39
C ALA A 519 -28.05 -23.41 -12.52
N THR A 520 -28.68 -22.93 -11.45
CA THR A 520 -29.57 -23.75 -10.62
C THR A 520 -30.78 -24.20 -11.44
N GLN A 521 -30.88 -25.49 -11.74
CA GLN A 521 -32.14 -26.06 -12.23
C GLN A 521 -33.16 -26.06 -11.09
N VAL A 522 -33.87 -24.95 -10.93
CA VAL A 522 -35.11 -24.91 -10.18
C VAL A 522 -36.12 -25.75 -10.96
N ALA A 523 -36.30 -27.01 -10.56
CA ALA A 523 -37.23 -27.91 -11.20
C ALA A 523 -38.64 -27.29 -11.18
N ALA A 524 -39.17 -26.96 -12.35
CA ALA A 524 -40.50 -26.37 -12.47
C ALA A 524 -41.53 -27.40 -12.00
N LYS A 525 -42.11 -27.17 -10.82
CA LYS A 525 -43.20 -28.00 -10.30
C LYS A 525 -44.37 -27.89 -11.28
N ALA A 526 -44.76 -29.01 -11.89
CA ALA A 526 -45.84 -29.03 -12.87
C ALA A 526 -47.16 -28.51 -12.24
N PRO A 527 -47.97 -27.74 -12.99
CA PRO A 527 -49.26 -27.30 -12.51
C PRO A 527 -50.23 -28.49 -12.39
N GLU A 528 -50.92 -28.59 -11.25
CA GLU A 528 -52.03 -29.52 -11.06
C GLU A 528 -53.24 -29.07 -11.91
N PRO A 529 -54.06 -30.01 -12.44
CA PRO A 529 -55.13 -29.68 -13.37
C PRO A 529 -56.28 -28.91 -12.69
N THR A 530 -56.61 -27.74 -13.23
CA THR A 530 -57.72 -26.91 -12.75
C THR A 530 -59.07 -27.49 -13.12
N THR A 531 -59.90 -27.84 -12.12
CA THR A 531 -61.31 -28.18 -12.33
C THR A 531 -62.18 -26.90 -12.41
N THR A 532 -63.00 -26.78 -13.45
CA THR A 532 -63.95 -25.68 -13.63
C THR A 532 -65.21 -25.91 -12.79
N GLY A 533 -65.57 -24.93 -11.95
CA GLY A 533 -66.60 -25.07 -10.92
C GLY A 533 -68.06 -24.85 -11.37
N THR A 534 -68.96 -24.77 -10.37
CA THR A 534 -70.37 -24.38 -10.56
C THR A 534 -70.91 -23.60 -9.34
N ILE A 535 -72.17 -23.16 -9.38
CA ILE A 535 -72.66 -21.96 -8.67
C ILE A 535 -73.47 -22.27 -7.37
N LYS A 536 -73.39 -21.33 -6.42
CA LYS A 536 -73.97 -21.32 -5.07
C LYS A 536 -75.50 -21.07 -5.02
N PRO A 537 -76.22 -21.83 -4.19
CA PRO A 537 -77.10 -21.29 -3.12
C PRO A 537 -76.66 -21.87 -1.74
N ALA A 538 -77.25 -21.62 -0.56
CA ALA A 538 -78.30 -20.69 -0.09
C ALA A 538 -77.83 -20.00 1.23
N GLN A 539 -78.71 -19.79 2.23
CA GLN A 539 -78.37 -19.34 3.60
C GLN A 539 -79.38 -19.84 4.68
N LYS A 540 -78.91 -19.91 5.94
CA LYS A 540 -79.62 -19.78 7.23
C LYS A 540 -80.74 -20.76 7.64
N ALA A 541 -80.50 -21.44 8.77
CA ALA A 541 -81.39 -21.46 9.94
C ALA A 541 -80.55 -21.54 11.24
N ALA A 542 -81.13 -21.21 12.39
CA ALA A 542 -80.57 -21.20 13.75
C ALA A 542 -81.75 -21.33 14.76
N PRO A 543 -81.62 -21.21 16.11
CA PRO A 543 -80.43 -21.09 16.98
C PRO A 543 -80.45 -22.03 18.22
N ALA A 544 -79.40 -21.96 19.06
CA ALA A 544 -79.49 -22.20 20.51
C ALA A 544 -78.31 -21.52 21.25
N GLU A 545 -78.63 -20.77 22.31
CA GLU A 545 -77.69 -20.16 23.30
C GLU A 545 -77.84 -20.91 24.66
N PRO A 546 -77.26 -20.49 25.80
CA PRO A 546 -76.16 -19.53 26.09
C PRO A 546 -74.92 -20.31 26.63
N VAL A 547 -74.00 -19.91 27.55
CA VAL A 547 -73.83 -18.81 28.54
C VAL A 547 -72.33 -18.46 28.66
N ASN A 548 -72.02 -17.20 29.05
CA ASN A 548 -70.72 -16.75 29.56
C ASN A 548 -70.99 -15.89 30.81
N PRO A 549 -70.37 -16.16 31.98
CA PRO A 549 -69.32 -15.25 32.43
C PRO A 549 -68.18 -15.93 33.24
N ALA A 550 -67.09 -15.19 33.48
CA ALA A 550 -65.90 -15.66 34.18
C ALA A 550 -65.95 -15.52 35.71
N LYS A 551 -65.30 -16.45 36.45
CA LYS A 551 -64.50 -16.13 37.67
C LYS A 551 -63.74 -17.33 38.29
N SER A 552 -62.43 -17.14 38.50
CA SER A 552 -61.68 -17.54 39.73
C SER A 552 -61.51 -19.05 40.05
N MET A 553 -60.71 -19.52 41.03
CA MET A 553 -59.90 -18.89 42.10
C MET A 553 -58.45 -19.44 42.17
N GLU A 554 -57.64 -18.87 43.08
CA GLU A 554 -56.20 -19.12 43.28
C GLU A 554 -55.90 -19.72 44.68
N ALA A 555 -54.77 -20.43 44.81
CA ALA A 555 -53.93 -20.64 46.00
C ALA A 555 -54.46 -21.26 47.34
N ALA A 556 -53.88 -22.42 47.70
CA ALA A 556 -53.31 -22.71 49.03
C ALA A 556 -52.14 -23.72 48.83
N LYS A 557 -50.89 -23.59 49.34
CA LYS A 557 -50.27 -23.24 50.64
C LYS A 557 -50.01 -24.44 51.58
N THR A 558 -48.70 -24.75 51.74
CA THR A 558 -48.04 -25.38 52.92
C THR A 558 -48.42 -26.85 53.25
N MET A 559 -47.60 -27.66 53.95
CA MET A 559 -46.50 -27.37 54.91
C MET A 559 -45.24 -28.23 54.74
N ALA A 560 -44.07 -27.64 55.07
CA ALA A 560 -42.92 -28.13 55.89
C ALA A 560 -42.30 -29.55 55.68
N ALA A 561 -41.03 -29.83 56.00
CA ALA A 561 -40.02 -29.09 56.79
C ALA A 561 -38.55 -29.43 56.37
N ALA A 562 -37.58 -29.01 57.21
CA ALA A 562 -36.18 -29.48 57.32
C ALA A 562 -35.08 -28.93 56.37
N LYS A 563 -34.30 -28.00 56.96
CA LYS A 563 -32.83 -27.84 56.85
C LYS A 563 -32.23 -28.38 58.17
N PRO A 564 -30.89 -28.43 58.39
CA PRO A 564 -29.74 -28.64 57.48
C PRO A 564 -28.75 -29.71 58.04
N ALA A 565 -27.62 -29.97 57.36
CA ALA A 565 -26.36 -30.42 57.99
C ALA A 565 -25.13 -30.28 57.05
N GLU A 566 -23.93 -30.23 57.62
CA GLU A 566 -22.62 -30.43 56.97
C GLU A 566 -22.24 -31.96 57.07
N GLU A 567 -21.05 -32.53 56.82
CA GLU A 567 -19.66 -32.08 56.93
C GLU A 567 -18.66 -33.12 56.29
N VAL A 568 -17.37 -32.74 56.17
CA VAL A 568 -16.14 -33.60 56.34
C VAL A 568 -15.66 -34.72 55.34
N LYS A 569 -14.55 -34.39 54.64
CA LYS A 569 -13.22 -35.07 54.43
C LYS A 569 -13.05 -36.61 54.17
N LYS A 570 -12.27 -36.90 53.10
CA LYS A 570 -11.21 -37.98 52.95
C LYS A 570 -11.65 -39.47 52.98
N PRO A 571 -10.77 -40.48 52.75
CA PRO A 571 -9.35 -40.49 52.33
C PRO A 571 -9.04 -41.32 51.04
N ALA A 572 -7.78 -41.67 50.83
CA ALA A 572 -7.17 -42.10 49.56
C ALA A 572 -6.94 -43.62 49.37
N LYS A 573 -6.85 -44.04 48.09
CA LYS A 573 -5.96 -45.06 47.48
C LYS A 573 -6.06 -46.55 47.90
N PRO A 574 -5.66 -47.47 47.01
CA PRO A 574 -4.37 -48.17 47.19
C PRO A 574 -3.47 -48.28 45.93
N ASP A 575 -2.26 -48.79 46.15
CA ASP A 575 -1.15 -49.03 45.20
C ASP A 575 -1.22 -50.47 44.56
N ALA A 576 -0.28 -51.03 43.77
CA ALA A 576 1.16 -50.76 43.64
C ALA A 576 1.86 -51.36 42.38
N ALA A 577 3.16 -51.03 42.27
CA ALA A 577 4.26 -51.72 41.57
C ALA A 577 4.44 -51.52 40.04
N LYS A 578 5.65 -51.48 39.46
CA LYS A 578 7.06 -51.28 39.92
C LYS A 578 7.93 -51.05 38.64
N ALA A 579 9.20 -50.63 38.62
CA ALA A 579 9.99 -49.60 39.34
C ALA A 579 11.49 -49.77 38.93
N THR A 580 12.18 -48.72 38.47
CA THR A 580 13.67 -48.63 38.31
C THR A 580 14.04 -47.19 37.87
N THR A 581 14.27 -46.23 38.79
CA THR A 581 15.56 -45.85 39.44
C THR A 581 16.63 -45.21 38.53
N PRO A 582 16.89 -43.89 38.66
CA PRO A 582 18.04 -43.21 38.03
C PRO A 582 19.27 -43.10 38.96
N ALA A 583 20.44 -42.79 38.37
CA ALA A 583 21.73 -42.54 39.03
C ALA A 583 22.60 -41.64 38.13
N LYS A 584 23.60 -40.87 38.57
CA LYS A 584 24.04 -40.39 39.92
C LYS A 584 24.96 -39.15 39.67
N PRO A 585 24.96 -38.10 40.50
CA PRO A 585 25.91 -36.99 40.40
C PRO A 585 27.24 -37.23 41.13
N ALA A 586 28.34 -36.71 40.56
CA ALA A 586 29.71 -36.63 41.09
C ALA A 586 30.55 -35.77 40.10
N GLU A 587 31.60 -35.01 40.46
CA GLU A 587 32.10 -34.49 41.73
C GLU A 587 32.97 -33.22 41.43
N ALA A 588 33.37 -32.44 42.44
CA ALA A 588 34.05 -31.16 42.25
C ALA A 588 35.60 -31.25 42.22
N ALA A 589 36.25 -30.30 41.53
CA ALA A 589 37.70 -30.06 41.60
C ALA A 589 38.00 -28.58 41.97
N LYS A 590 39.17 -28.33 42.58
CA LYS A 590 39.54 -27.06 43.24
C LYS A 590 40.33 -26.08 42.33
N PRO A 591 40.37 -24.77 42.67
CA PRO A 591 40.92 -23.73 41.80
C PRO A 591 42.46 -23.58 41.88
N ALA A 592 43.05 -23.04 40.81
CA ALA A 592 44.44 -22.56 40.77
C ALA A 592 44.53 -21.03 40.90
N LYS A 593 45.70 -20.52 41.32
CA LYS A 593 45.97 -19.09 41.61
C LYS A 593 46.84 -18.43 40.51
N PRO A 594 46.98 -17.08 40.49
CA PRO A 594 47.32 -16.34 39.27
C PRO A 594 48.83 -16.16 39.01
N VAL A 595 49.19 -15.83 37.76
CA VAL A 595 50.52 -15.36 37.37
C VAL A 595 50.44 -14.01 36.64
N GLN A 596 50.80 -12.97 37.41
CA GLN A 596 51.52 -11.74 37.09
C GLN A 596 51.46 -11.08 35.70
N THR A 597 51.19 -9.77 35.76
CA THR A 597 51.53 -8.71 34.79
C THR A 597 52.98 -8.74 34.26
N ILE A 598 53.16 -8.26 33.02
CA ILE A 598 54.37 -7.54 32.61
C ILE A 598 53.95 -6.10 32.22
N LYS A 599 54.77 -5.09 32.53
CA LYS A 599 54.51 -3.66 32.25
C LYS A 599 55.52 -3.08 31.25
N ALA A 600 55.04 -2.36 30.23
CA ALA A 600 55.63 -1.14 29.64
C ALA A 600 54.65 -0.64 28.55
N LYS A 601 53.97 0.52 28.66
CA LYS A 601 54.39 1.95 28.69
C LYS A 601 54.50 2.59 27.28
N PRO A 602 54.20 3.90 27.13
CA PRO A 602 53.72 4.45 25.86
C PRO A 602 54.60 5.54 25.22
N VAL A 603 54.26 5.87 23.96
CA VAL A 603 54.50 7.15 23.28
C VAL A 603 53.21 7.41 22.49
N GLU A 604 52.34 8.35 22.85
CA GLU A 604 52.45 9.82 22.81
C GLU A 604 52.22 10.41 21.40
N ALA A 605 51.69 11.64 21.32
CA ALA A 605 50.84 12.09 20.22
C ALA A 605 51.46 13.19 19.34
N ALA A 606 50.93 13.32 18.12
CA ALA A 606 50.99 14.53 17.31
C ALA A 606 49.62 14.80 16.65
N LYS A 607 49.33 16.08 16.37
CA LYS A 607 48.03 16.56 15.86
C LYS A 607 48.16 17.10 14.41
N PRO A 608 47.16 17.73 13.76
CA PRO A 608 46.86 17.47 12.35
C PRO A 608 47.40 18.53 11.38
N MET A 609 47.36 18.22 10.08
CA MET A 609 47.33 19.22 9.01
C MET A 609 46.25 18.91 7.97
N LYS A 610 45.79 19.96 7.29
CA LYS A 610 44.73 19.98 6.28
C LYS A 610 45.18 20.93 5.13
N PRO A 611 44.38 21.10 4.07
CA PRO A 611 44.50 20.41 2.80
C PRO A 611 45.26 21.23 1.73
N ALA A 612 45.61 20.57 0.62
CA ALA A 612 45.88 21.24 -0.65
C ALA A 612 45.18 20.48 -1.79
N ALA A 613 44.75 21.20 -2.82
CA ALA A 613 44.13 20.63 -4.02
C ALA A 613 45.00 20.96 -5.24
N THR A 614 44.96 20.11 -6.28
CA THR A 614 44.72 20.60 -7.67
C THR A 614 44.47 19.49 -8.69
N VAL A 615 43.82 19.92 -9.77
CA VAL A 615 43.41 19.21 -10.98
C VAL A 615 44.60 18.61 -11.76
N ALA A 616 44.49 17.35 -12.21
CA ALA A 616 45.03 16.91 -13.52
C ALA A 616 44.42 15.58 -14.03
N LYS A 617 44.11 15.54 -15.33
CA LYS A 617 43.88 14.37 -16.20
C LYS A 617 44.35 14.82 -17.62
N PRO A 618 44.68 13.96 -18.60
CA PRO A 618 44.84 12.50 -18.59
C PRO A 618 46.21 12.01 -19.11
N ALA A 619 46.47 10.70 -19.00
CA ALA A 619 47.40 9.97 -19.86
C ALA A 619 46.86 8.55 -20.12
N THR A 620 47.25 7.92 -21.23
CA THR A 620 46.72 6.64 -21.72
C THR A 620 47.81 5.57 -21.90
N ALA A 621 47.34 4.33 -22.11
CA ALA A 621 48.05 3.17 -22.69
C ALA A 621 48.84 2.22 -21.75
N ALA A 622 49.32 1.12 -22.37
CA ALA A 622 50.10 0.00 -21.83
C ALA A 622 49.38 -1.02 -20.91
N LYS A 623 48.90 -2.10 -21.53
CA LYS A 623 48.64 -3.43 -20.91
C LYS A 623 49.86 -4.34 -21.19
N PRO A 624 50.22 -5.26 -20.28
CA PRO A 624 50.66 -6.59 -20.73
C PRO A 624 50.08 -7.77 -19.91
N ALA A 625 50.16 -8.97 -20.51
CA ALA A 625 50.05 -10.35 -19.96
C ALA A 625 49.11 -10.65 -18.76
N GLN A 626 48.08 -11.52 -18.87
CA GLN A 626 48.11 -12.97 -19.12
C GLN A 626 48.86 -13.82 -18.08
N THR A 627 48.10 -14.60 -17.30
CA THR A 627 48.52 -15.83 -16.59
C THR A 627 47.50 -16.95 -16.86
N VAL A 628 47.83 -18.19 -16.50
CA VAL A 628 47.32 -19.41 -17.18
C VAL A 628 46.19 -20.13 -16.40
N LYS A 629 45.38 -20.90 -17.13
CA LYS A 629 44.22 -21.67 -16.65
C LYS A 629 44.58 -22.84 -15.73
N ALA A 630 43.65 -23.21 -14.85
CA ALA A 630 43.48 -24.56 -14.30
C ALA A 630 42.16 -25.21 -14.81
N LYS A 631 42.00 -26.53 -14.66
CA LYS A 631 40.90 -27.33 -15.24
C LYS A 631 40.50 -28.52 -14.35
N PRO A 632 39.20 -28.76 -14.16
CA PRO A 632 38.59 -30.10 -14.15
C PRO A 632 37.76 -30.29 -15.45
N ALA A 633 37.79 -31.40 -16.20
CA ALA A 633 37.50 -32.81 -15.87
C ALA A 633 36.01 -33.14 -16.11
N THR A 634 35.72 -34.23 -16.84
CA THR A 634 34.39 -34.53 -17.41
C THR A 634 34.26 -36.03 -17.70
N PRO A 635 33.12 -36.68 -17.43
CA PRO A 635 32.85 -38.04 -17.89
C PRO A 635 31.76 -38.13 -18.99
N ALA A 636 32.12 -38.83 -20.08
CA ALA A 636 31.30 -39.66 -20.98
C ALA A 636 30.02 -39.13 -21.70
N LYS A 637 29.87 -39.58 -22.96
CA LYS A 637 28.66 -39.53 -23.80
C LYS A 637 28.61 -40.77 -24.71
N PRO A 638 27.43 -41.35 -24.96
CA PRO A 638 27.07 -41.94 -26.27
C PRO A 638 25.85 -41.20 -26.89
N ALA A 639 25.59 -41.16 -28.20
CA ALA A 639 26.41 -41.51 -29.37
C ALA A 639 26.22 -40.41 -30.48
N GLN A 640 26.37 -40.75 -31.77
CA GLN A 640 26.20 -39.84 -32.91
C GLN A 640 25.25 -40.43 -33.98
N ALA A 641 24.63 -39.56 -34.79
CA ALA A 641 24.11 -39.90 -36.11
C ALA A 641 24.20 -38.69 -37.06
N ALA A 642 24.63 -38.94 -38.30
CA ALA A 642 24.56 -38.16 -39.55
C ALA A 642 24.63 -36.61 -39.58
N LYS A 643 25.32 -36.09 -40.60
CA LYS A 643 25.33 -34.65 -40.99
C LYS A 643 24.52 -34.43 -42.27
N ALA A 644 23.88 -33.27 -42.40
CA ALA A 644 23.50 -32.66 -43.68
C ALA A 644 24.01 -31.21 -43.73
N LYS A 645 24.20 -30.65 -44.93
CA LYS A 645 24.87 -29.36 -45.17
C LYS A 645 23.87 -28.33 -45.72
N PRO A 646 23.80 -27.08 -45.22
CA PRO A 646 22.93 -26.06 -45.79
C PRO A 646 23.43 -25.53 -47.14
N MET A 647 22.52 -25.07 -47.98
CA MET A 647 22.80 -24.28 -49.20
C MET A 647 22.57 -22.78 -48.97
N GLU A 648 23.20 -21.96 -49.82
CA GLU A 648 23.19 -20.50 -49.78
C GLU A 648 22.05 -19.92 -50.65
N PRO A 649 21.35 -18.85 -50.23
CA PRO A 649 20.25 -18.24 -50.99
C PRO A 649 20.73 -17.21 -52.04
N ALA A 650 20.09 -17.22 -53.22
CA ALA A 650 20.44 -16.34 -54.35
C ALA A 650 19.76 -14.95 -54.30
N LYS A 651 20.31 -14.00 -55.09
CA LYS A 651 19.81 -12.61 -55.23
C LYS A 651 18.66 -12.51 -56.26
N PRO A 652 17.65 -11.63 -56.05
CA PRO A 652 16.67 -11.24 -57.08
C PRO A 652 17.16 -10.08 -57.97
N ALA A 653 16.46 -9.85 -59.09
CA ALA A 653 16.80 -8.85 -60.13
C ALA A 653 15.66 -7.85 -60.44
N LYS A 654 15.83 -7.01 -61.48
CA LYS A 654 14.96 -5.91 -61.97
C LYS A 654 14.51 -6.22 -63.43
N THR A 655 13.48 -5.66 -64.08
CA THR A 655 12.43 -4.62 -63.85
C THR A 655 11.27 -4.93 -64.87
N LEU A 656 10.19 -4.18 -65.17
CA LEU A 656 9.71 -2.81 -64.86
C LEU A 656 8.25 -2.91 -64.30
N ALA A 657 7.14 -2.22 -64.63
CA ALA A 657 6.74 -1.15 -65.55
C ALA A 657 5.69 -0.23 -64.87
N ALA A 658 5.01 0.70 -65.57
CA ALA A 658 4.12 1.69 -64.91
C ALA A 658 2.97 2.28 -65.78
N ALA A 659 1.97 2.90 -65.11
CA ALA A 659 1.01 3.86 -65.68
C ALA A 659 0.48 4.83 -64.58
N LYS A 660 -0.14 5.96 -64.98
CA LYS A 660 -0.61 7.07 -64.10
C LYS A 660 -1.95 7.66 -64.56
N PRO A 661 -2.80 8.13 -63.63
CA PRO A 661 -3.26 9.53 -63.57
C PRO A 661 -2.84 10.19 -62.22
N ALA A 662 -3.29 11.35 -61.72
CA ALA A 662 -3.70 12.67 -62.26
C ALA A 662 -3.61 13.70 -61.09
N LYS A 663 -3.99 14.99 -61.27
CA LYS A 663 -4.05 16.01 -60.20
C LYS A 663 -4.95 17.21 -60.54
N PRO A 664 -5.69 17.77 -59.56
CA PRO A 664 -5.77 19.23 -59.32
C PRO A 664 -5.70 19.55 -57.80
N ALA A 665 -5.72 20.78 -57.27
CA ALA A 665 -5.21 22.11 -57.66
C ALA A 665 -5.05 22.96 -56.36
N LYS A 666 -4.66 24.26 -56.42
CA LYS A 666 -4.41 25.11 -55.22
C LYS A 666 -4.66 26.61 -55.47
N PRO A 667 -5.09 27.38 -54.46
CA PRO A 667 -4.56 28.73 -54.15
C PRO A 667 -3.95 28.76 -52.72
N ALA A 668 -2.85 29.46 -52.39
CA ALA A 668 -2.55 30.90 -52.48
C ALA A 668 -3.35 31.73 -51.43
N ALA A 669 -2.77 32.64 -50.64
CA ALA A 669 -1.56 33.45 -50.89
C ALA A 669 -0.60 33.67 -49.69
N SER A 670 0.44 34.47 -49.96
CA SER A 670 1.53 35.09 -49.17
C SER A 670 1.15 35.74 -47.82
N VAL A 671 2.05 36.06 -46.86
CA VAL A 671 3.28 36.92 -46.95
C VAL A 671 4.45 36.50 -46.03
N LYS A 672 5.68 36.87 -46.44
CA LYS A 672 6.97 36.94 -45.70
C LYS A 672 7.70 38.23 -46.17
N PRO A 673 8.65 38.87 -45.44
CA PRO A 673 9.88 38.25 -44.88
C PRO A 673 10.24 38.70 -43.43
N ALA A 674 11.51 39.06 -43.14
CA ALA A 674 12.46 38.23 -42.37
C ALA A 674 13.70 39.04 -41.89
N LYS A 675 14.70 38.37 -41.27
CA LYS A 675 16.10 38.84 -40.94
C LYS A 675 16.24 39.85 -39.78
N THR A 676 17.36 40.00 -39.04
CA THR A 676 18.71 39.35 -39.01
C THR A 676 19.32 39.33 -37.57
N ALA A 677 20.45 38.63 -37.40
CA ALA A 677 21.15 38.23 -36.16
C ALA A 677 21.99 39.27 -35.35
N VAL A 678 22.28 38.91 -34.09
CA VAL A 678 23.56 38.97 -33.31
C VAL A 678 24.48 40.20 -33.36
N ILE A 679 24.84 40.75 -32.17
CA ILE A 679 26.13 41.33 -31.72
C ILE A 679 26.04 41.57 -30.18
N VAL A 680 26.83 41.00 -29.27
CA VAL A 680 28.27 41.10 -28.89
C VAL A 680 28.62 42.19 -27.83
N ARG A 681 29.26 41.71 -26.75
CA ARG A 681 29.76 42.32 -25.48
C ARG A 681 30.35 43.75 -25.49
N LYS A 682 30.10 44.50 -24.38
CA LYS A 682 31.07 45.14 -23.41
C LYS A 682 30.28 46.02 -22.39
N LYS A 683 30.84 46.64 -21.33
CA LYS A 683 31.71 46.27 -20.18
C LYS A 683 31.88 47.56 -19.30
N GLN A 684 32.22 47.46 -18.00
CA GLN A 684 32.58 48.55 -17.04
C GLN A 684 31.41 49.41 -16.49
N ALA A 685 31.54 50.15 -15.36
CA ALA A 685 32.26 49.95 -14.07
C ALA A 685 31.91 51.06 -13.04
N GLU A 686 31.95 50.74 -11.72
CA GLU A 686 32.12 51.67 -10.55
C GLU A 686 31.00 52.73 -10.30
N THR A 687 30.82 53.41 -9.14
CA THR A 687 31.65 53.65 -7.92
C THR A 687 30.83 53.56 -6.58
N ARG A 688 31.32 54.08 -5.43
CA ARG A 688 30.93 53.71 -4.04
C ARG A 688 30.22 54.82 -3.20
N LYS A 689 29.26 54.44 -2.32
CA LYS A 689 28.91 54.99 -0.95
C LYS A 689 28.53 56.51 -0.85
N PRO A 690 28.03 57.09 0.28
CA PRO A 690 27.87 56.62 1.67
C PRO A 690 26.41 56.49 2.21
N VAL A 691 26.13 56.97 3.45
CA VAL A 691 25.63 56.10 4.54
C VAL A 691 25.11 56.92 5.78
N THR A 692 23.92 56.58 6.35
CA THR A 692 23.36 56.93 7.71
C THR A 692 23.11 58.42 8.10
N PRO A 693 22.43 58.75 9.24
CA PRO A 693 21.20 58.19 9.86
C PRO A 693 20.20 59.27 10.39
N VAL A 694 18.99 58.87 10.84
CA VAL A 694 18.12 59.67 11.75
C VAL A 694 17.46 58.75 12.82
N LYS A 695 17.17 59.28 14.02
CA LYS A 695 16.61 58.55 15.19
C LYS A 695 15.15 58.94 15.52
N GLN A 696 14.46 57.97 16.13
CA GLN A 696 13.46 58.05 17.22
C GLN A 696 12.67 59.35 17.49
N ALA A 697 11.35 59.19 17.65
CA ALA A 697 10.55 59.91 18.64
C ALA A 697 9.47 58.98 19.23
N VAL A 698 9.06 59.19 20.49
CA VAL A 698 8.08 58.36 21.21
C VAL A 698 7.03 59.25 21.87
N VAL A 699 5.74 58.93 21.70
CA VAL A 699 4.65 59.37 22.58
C VAL A 699 3.66 58.22 22.76
N ALA A 700 3.22 57.98 23.99
CA ALA A 700 2.22 56.97 24.33
C ALA A 700 0.96 57.62 24.94
N LYS A 701 -0.17 56.88 24.97
CA LYS A 701 -1.27 57.18 25.91
C LYS A 701 -2.04 55.91 26.28
N LYS A 702 -2.28 55.72 27.58
CA LYS A 702 -3.12 54.67 28.17
C LYS A 702 -4.58 55.12 28.20
N ALA A 703 -5.54 54.18 28.16
CA ALA A 703 -6.64 54.11 29.13
C ALA A 703 -7.50 52.83 28.95
N ALA A 704 -8.00 52.31 30.07
CA ALA A 704 -9.07 51.32 30.24
C ALA A 704 -9.64 51.54 31.68
N PRO A 705 -10.62 50.79 32.22
CA PRO A 705 -11.59 49.86 31.61
C PRO A 705 -13.06 50.21 31.98
N LYS A 706 -14.06 49.40 31.56
CA LYS A 706 -15.28 49.10 32.37
C LYS A 706 -16.07 47.88 31.83
N GLN A 707 -17.20 47.56 32.45
CA GLN A 707 -17.71 46.18 32.65
C GLN A 707 -19.16 45.93 32.16
N ILE A 708 -19.46 44.65 31.89
CA ILE A 708 -20.76 43.93 32.04
C ILE A 708 -21.99 44.44 31.25
N ALA A 709 -22.52 43.58 30.35
CA ALA A 709 -23.96 43.30 30.16
C ALA A 709 -24.18 42.06 29.25
N LYS A 710 -25.41 41.50 29.22
CA LYS A 710 -25.78 40.29 28.45
C LYS A 710 -26.61 40.58 27.20
N ALA A 711 -26.34 39.79 26.15
CA ALA A 711 -27.27 39.19 25.18
C ALA A 711 -28.28 40.05 24.39
N LYS A 712 -28.25 39.89 23.05
CA LYS A 712 -29.36 39.30 22.28
C LYS A 712 -28.88 38.81 20.89
N GLN A 713 -29.72 38.02 20.23
CA GLN A 713 -29.52 37.58 18.84
C GLN A 713 -29.80 38.72 17.86
N ASP A 714 -29.17 38.72 16.69
CA ASP A 714 -29.91 38.47 15.44
C ASP A 714 -28.98 38.33 14.22
N THR A 715 -29.33 37.41 13.31
CA THR A 715 -28.61 37.17 12.06
C THR A 715 -29.30 37.85 10.90
N LYS A 716 -28.56 38.59 10.05
CA LYS A 716 -29.07 39.12 8.79
C LYS A 716 -28.41 38.43 7.60
N GLN A 717 -29.15 37.55 6.93
CA GLN A 717 -28.83 37.02 5.61
C GLN A 717 -29.72 37.68 4.55
N LYS A 718 -29.23 37.77 3.31
CA LYS A 718 -29.87 38.50 2.19
C LYS A 718 -30.82 37.55 1.41
N PRO A 719 -31.99 38.01 0.94
CA PRO A 719 -33.11 37.11 0.58
C PRO A 719 -32.96 36.39 -0.78
N ALA A 720 -33.71 35.29 -0.90
CA ALA A 720 -33.85 34.49 -2.12
C ALA A 720 -35.03 34.96 -3.02
N LYS A 721 -35.11 34.45 -4.26
CA LYS A 721 -36.15 34.79 -5.25
C LYS A 721 -37.54 34.22 -4.89
N PRO A 722 -38.64 34.87 -5.30
CA PRO A 722 -40.01 34.42 -5.01
C PRO A 722 -40.41 33.16 -5.79
N GLN A 723 -41.34 32.40 -5.20
CA GLN A 723 -41.97 31.20 -5.76
C GLN A 723 -43.31 31.51 -6.43
N THR A 724 -43.74 30.65 -7.37
CA THR A 724 -44.94 30.86 -8.20
C THR A 724 -46.22 30.34 -7.57
N LEU A 725 -47.34 31.00 -7.88
CA LEU A 725 -48.68 30.81 -7.28
C LEU A 725 -49.20 29.36 -7.25
N ALA A 726 -48.75 28.48 -8.16
CA ALA A 726 -49.10 27.06 -8.17
C ALA A 726 -48.67 26.31 -6.88
N GLN A 727 -47.67 26.79 -6.15
CA GLN A 727 -47.18 26.15 -4.92
C GLN A 727 -48.02 26.50 -3.66
N LEU A 728 -48.99 27.40 -3.76
CA LEU A 728 -49.79 27.91 -2.63
C LEU A 728 -51.13 27.19 -2.39
N LEU A 729 -51.51 26.20 -3.20
CA LEU A 729 -52.86 25.60 -3.18
C LEU A 729 -52.91 24.09 -2.84
N ALA A 730 -51.82 23.50 -2.35
CA ALA A 730 -51.81 22.12 -1.87
C ALA A 730 -52.43 22.01 -0.46
N LYS A 731 -53.50 21.20 -0.30
CA LYS A 731 -54.22 21.03 0.98
C LYS A 731 -53.36 20.31 2.04
N PRO A 732 -53.42 20.71 3.33
CA PRO A 732 -52.60 20.11 4.38
C PRO A 732 -53.04 18.68 4.73
N ALA A 733 -52.05 17.79 4.93
CA ALA A 733 -52.28 16.42 5.39
C ALA A 733 -52.50 16.34 6.91
N LYS A 734 -53.31 15.38 7.37
CA LYS A 734 -53.64 15.18 8.79
C LYS A 734 -52.40 14.80 9.64
N PRO A 735 -52.29 15.27 10.89
CA PRO A 735 -51.16 14.94 11.75
C PRO A 735 -51.14 13.45 12.12
N LYS A 736 -49.95 12.82 12.03
CA LYS A 736 -49.73 11.44 12.50
C LYS A 736 -49.54 11.42 14.02
N LYS A 737 -50.12 10.41 14.69
CA LYS A 737 -49.95 10.18 16.14
C LYS A 737 -48.47 9.90 16.49
N PRO A 738 -48.01 10.23 17.71
CA PRO A 738 -46.63 9.97 18.13
C PRO A 738 -46.32 8.46 18.15
N VAL A 739 -45.25 8.08 17.48
CA VAL A 739 -44.76 6.69 17.43
C VAL A 739 -43.84 6.43 18.63
N VAL A 740 -44.20 5.46 19.47
CA VAL A 740 -43.34 5.01 20.57
C VAL A 740 -42.13 4.29 19.99
N LYS A 741 -40.93 4.87 20.15
CA LYS A 741 -39.67 4.25 19.72
C LYS A 741 -39.40 2.99 20.55
N LYS A 742 -39.44 1.82 19.92
CA LYS A 742 -38.87 0.61 20.51
C LYS A 742 -37.34 0.76 20.55
N VAL A 743 -36.71 0.24 21.61
CA VAL A 743 -35.25 0.31 21.79
C VAL A 743 -34.74 -1.07 22.14
N HIS A 744 -33.66 -1.47 21.49
CA HIS A 744 -32.94 -2.71 21.73
C HIS A 744 -31.60 -2.41 22.43
N LEU A 745 -31.16 -3.27 23.34
CA LEU A 745 -29.83 -3.18 23.96
C LEU A 745 -28.92 -4.19 23.28
N ILE A 746 -27.94 -3.71 22.51
CA ILE A 746 -27.04 -4.55 21.70
C ILE A 746 -26.29 -5.53 22.59
N LYS A 747 -26.36 -6.83 22.29
CA LYS A 747 -25.58 -7.88 22.96
C LYS A 747 -24.46 -8.39 22.05
N ALA A 748 -23.54 -9.17 22.62
CA ALA A 748 -22.56 -9.91 21.85
C ALA A 748 -23.27 -10.84 20.86
N GLY A 749 -22.89 -10.76 19.58
CA GLY A 749 -23.48 -11.58 18.51
C GLY A 749 -24.71 -10.99 17.80
N ASP A 750 -25.29 -9.87 18.26
CA ASP A 750 -26.34 -9.20 17.49
C ASP A 750 -25.77 -8.53 16.22
N THR A 751 -26.45 -8.71 15.09
CA THR A 751 -26.17 -8.02 13.82
C THR A 751 -27.38 -7.20 13.37
N TYR A 752 -27.23 -6.19 12.51
CA TYR A 752 -28.40 -5.50 11.97
C TYR A 752 -29.31 -6.44 11.14
N TRP A 753 -28.75 -7.50 10.54
CA TRP A 753 -29.51 -8.48 9.75
C TRP A 753 -30.46 -9.29 10.63
N ASP A 754 -29.94 -9.83 11.73
CA ASP A 754 -30.72 -10.62 12.70
C ASP A 754 -31.68 -9.75 13.50
N LEU A 755 -31.28 -8.50 13.82
CA LEU A 755 -32.16 -7.53 14.46
C LEU A 755 -33.29 -7.08 13.53
N ALA A 756 -33.04 -6.89 12.23
CA ALA A 756 -34.09 -6.60 11.26
C ALA A 756 -35.07 -7.78 11.15
N LYS A 757 -34.56 -9.00 10.97
CA LYS A 757 -35.39 -10.21 10.97
C LYS A 757 -36.23 -10.35 12.25
N ARG A 758 -35.65 -10.01 13.41
CA ARG A 758 -36.31 -10.06 14.74
C ARG A 758 -37.38 -8.97 14.95
N TYR A 759 -37.22 -7.78 14.36
CA TYR A 759 -38.11 -6.64 14.62
C TYR A 759 -39.03 -6.24 13.46
N TYR A 760 -38.73 -6.64 12.23
CA TYR A 760 -39.51 -6.38 11.01
C TYR A 760 -39.95 -7.65 10.28
N GLY A 761 -39.48 -8.83 10.70
CA GLY A 761 -39.73 -10.11 10.02
C GLY A 761 -38.80 -10.36 8.81
N ASP A 762 -38.41 -9.29 8.11
CA ASP A 762 -37.45 -9.32 7.00
C ASP A 762 -36.05 -8.90 7.46
N ALA A 763 -35.03 -9.67 7.04
CA ALA A 763 -33.62 -9.36 7.30
C ALA A 763 -33.06 -8.30 6.34
N THR A 764 -33.62 -8.16 5.13
CA THR A 764 -33.22 -7.16 4.14
C THR A 764 -33.53 -5.73 4.56
N ASP A 765 -34.41 -5.56 5.56
CA ASP A 765 -34.76 -4.28 6.18
C ASP A 765 -33.68 -3.70 7.12
N TRP A 766 -32.54 -4.39 7.27
CA TRP A 766 -31.39 -3.92 8.06
C TRP A 766 -30.92 -2.48 7.75
N PRO A 767 -31.03 -1.91 6.53
CA PRO A 767 -30.70 -0.51 6.27
C PRO A 767 -31.59 0.48 7.04
N LYS A 768 -32.81 0.10 7.45
CA LYS A 768 -33.66 0.93 8.32
C LYS A 768 -33.03 1.09 9.70
N LEU A 769 -32.51 -0.01 10.28
CA LEU A 769 -31.78 0.02 11.55
C LEU A 769 -30.47 0.80 11.43
N HIS A 770 -29.70 0.57 10.36
CA HIS A 770 -28.45 1.28 10.13
C HIS A 770 -28.67 2.79 9.96
N LYS A 771 -29.62 3.21 9.11
CA LYS A 771 -29.95 4.64 8.89
C LYS A 771 -30.41 5.36 10.16
N ALA A 772 -31.09 4.66 11.07
CA ALA A 772 -31.56 5.23 12.34
C ALA A 772 -30.49 5.32 13.45
N ASN A 773 -29.38 4.56 13.35
CA ASN A 773 -28.41 4.40 14.45
C ASN A 773 -26.94 4.66 14.07
N LYS A 774 -26.61 4.65 12.77
CA LYS A 774 -25.30 4.97 12.18
C LYS A 774 -24.07 4.15 12.63
N TYR A 775 -24.23 3.07 13.41
CA TYR A 775 -23.11 2.15 13.70
C TYR A 775 -22.70 1.37 12.45
N ALA A 776 -21.43 0.96 12.38
CA ALA A 776 -20.90 0.20 11.24
C ALA A 776 -21.62 -1.16 11.11
N PRO A 777 -22.10 -1.58 9.91
CA PRO A 777 -22.98 -2.75 9.80
C PRO A 777 -22.40 -4.10 10.26
N ARG A 778 -21.07 -4.19 10.41
CA ARG A 778 -20.33 -5.38 10.89
C ARG A 778 -19.75 -5.21 12.30
N ARG A 779 -19.98 -4.08 12.98
CA ARG A 779 -19.49 -3.78 14.33
C ARG A 779 -20.53 -2.96 15.11
N LEU A 780 -21.51 -3.64 15.71
CA LEU A 780 -22.46 -3.03 16.65
C LEU A 780 -21.81 -2.91 18.05
N PRO A 781 -21.83 -1.74 18.70
CA PRO A 781 -21.21 -1.57 20.01
C PRO A 781 -22.09 -2.20 21.12
N ILE A 782 -21.55 -3.22 21.79
CA ILE A 782 -22.23 -3.98 22.85
C ILE A 782 -22.56 -3.06 24.02
N GLY A 783 -23.74 -3.25 24.63
CA GLY A 783 -24.23 -2.44 25.76
C GLY A 783 -24.84 -1.10 25.37
N VAL A 784 -24.82 -0.73 24.08
CA VAL A 784 -25.41 0.53 23.60
C VAL A 784 -26.87 0.33 23.17
N LYS A 785 -27.68 1.37 23.35
CA LYS A 785 -29.10 1.39 22.97
C LYS A 785 -29.26 1.70 21.47
N LEU A 786 -29.95 0.82 20.77
CA LEU A 786 -30.25 0.87 19.34
C LEU A 786 -31.75 1.16 19.17
N SER A 787 -32.07 2.29 18.55
CA SER A 787 -33.45 2.70 18.24
C SER A 787 -34.01 1.84 17.10
N ILE A 788 -35.12 1.18 17.35
CA ILE A 788 -35.91 0.48 16.32
C ILE A 788 -36.97 1.48 15.82
N PRO A 789 -36.81 2.10 14.63
CA PRO A 789 -37.91 2.83 14.01
C PRO A 789 -39.07 1.87 13.70
N ALA A 790 -40.29 2.39 13.65
CA ALA A 790 -41.48 1.64 13.23
C ALA A 790 -41.64 1.65 11.70
#